data_AF-A0A1K1R2A9-F1
#
_entry.id   AF-A0A1K1R2A9-F1
#
_cell.length_a   1.000
_cell.length_b   1.000
_cell.length_c   1.000
_cell.angle_alpha   90.00
_cell.angle_beta   90.00
_cell.angle_gamma   90.00
#
_symmetry.space_group_name_H-M   'P 1'
#
loop_
_entity.id
_entity.type
_entity.pdbx_description
1 polymer ?
#
loop_
_entity_poly.entity_id
_entity_poly.type
_entity_poly.pdbx_seq_one_letter_code
_entity_poly.pdbx_strand_id
1 'polypeptide(L)'
;MALQTEVTVKIGELKLVTFYGFSLIQDTNNHHELTISCREDEIYLQDIGLKGNYQNLIGENILVTMRGIDRMFSTHTGYFKGVVTQIKTCSSEEKDGKRIEFKAYSPTILMDNGPESASYLKKDLVDIVHDTTRLYDQQLLQITNKPLKLPVYPYVVQYNESDYDFVKRICARQGEWFYYNGTQLIIGQENAGEEIELHYGYNLSEFDFAMNLQPTRFKYHGNDLSEGQPYQSHSRDYENRVNGMASELMKSSGQVYSKETMVQRNHLVSEGMGKVDMDDLAQLDLHKKAANMVFLHGKSENPAIRPGVIVKILDDDARLHGHYKVITSTHQCTDTGDYNNTFKAVPASVQIPPYAVPDSYPKCESQPAEVKDNNDPRGLGRVQVQMAWQKENAQTTDWIPLAAANAGNNKGFHFIPEIGEMVIVDFISGNAELPYVTGTLFHNGAKSGYHSPTNHLKAIQSRRGNKVVMNDQDGSMLVEDAYGAKWFMDGNGNIEVNAPNRLRLNATDIELNAYNNLEMNVSNNIVMNVMSKFFVFTPYLKQMVSGVMSLFGGKTLINSKEEIKIESPELYAAGKKKLFLHSEETATINSKGIAEVKGEQGNKHSNVADKYDVAPAEEIALAIVVFRTQQNGYNGEFGFDWLRAKDNGLTQETDYETIIESGYKDGTTDLTKTEAYNRLKTEYTQIPINRKPLPAGATPPSPAPSNEYFVPYLTIFPKDYVDGLTLPSGAVKPSYEAELRVLVEIEEEIDKLAFDYDDKVFTIDKPELSDKTKTSGLVNSADTTVKITCNKDITSDTEIEIYAYPKDSTAKSEAEQLLERKLAGKIRVLRNDATVRKELKFVLVDVDTDADGQSFKSGTHSSTEVNNIYNILHQALIIPTLVEKDDSGSPLKLDLTSEADFQVGGAHVDNNGKLKFVDMTTGSLNKAMFRAIKNLFMNASDNTTYKEGGYFPLFFLGIDPNYSGVAGAVEDINVKNAIMLPARSDTTLAHEGVHGIGLYHTHRDKTPIPESDIKYIYDKYTTDNIISYARPRKTTWNWQWVIMRRGL
;
A
#
# COMPACT_ATOMS: atom_id res chain seq x y z
N MET A 1 46.94 -70.95 -12.24
CA MET A 1 45.79 -71.81 -12.59
C MET A 1 44.59 -70.89 -12.51
N ALA A 2 43.72 -70.87 -13.52
CA ALA A 2 42.55 -69.99 -13.49
C ALA A 2 41.68 -70.30 -12.27
N LEU A 3 41.18 -69.26 -11.61
CA LEU A 3 40.19 -69.36 -10.54
C LEU A 3 38.87 -69.88 -11.11
N GLN A 4 38.64 -71.19 -10.96
CA GLN A 4 37.34 -71.77 -11.27
C GLN A 4 36.27 -71.04 -10.44
N THR A 5 35.30 -70.47 -11.14
CA THR A 5 34.19 -69.71 -10.54
C THR A 5 32.89 -70.45 -10.82
N GLU A 6 32.16 -70.80 -9.76
CA GLU A 6 30.83 -71.38 -9.87
C GLU A 6 29.82 -70.26 -10.13
N VAL A 7 29.22 -70.26 -11.33
CA VAL A 7 28.16 -69.32 -11.71
C VAL A 7 26.83 -70.05 -11.69
N THR A 8 25.96 -69.71 -10.74
CA THR A 8 24.58 -70.22 -10.65
C THR A 8 23.61 -69.15 -11.11
N VAL A 9 22.63 -69.54 -11.92
CA VAL A 9 21.56 -68.65 -12.41
C VAL A 9 20.20 -69.22 -12.00
N LYS A 10 19.31 -68.40 -11.43
CA LYS A 10 17.90 -68.71 -11.18
C LYS A 10 17.02 -67.72 -11.93
N ILE A 11 16.04 -68.18 -12.71
CA ILE A 11 15.06 -67.39 -13.48
C ILE A 11 13.66 -67.84 -13.06
N GLY A 12 12.88 -67.01 -12.36
CA GLY A 12 11.65 -67.50 -11.73
C GLY A 12 11.98 -68.68 -10.82
N GLU A 13 11.42 -69.88 -11.05
CA GLU A 13 11.83 -71.13 -10.38
C GLU A 13 12.82 -72.00 -11.17
N LEU A 14 13.14 -71.67 -12.43
CA LEU A 14 14.14 -72.39 -13.24
C LEU A 14 15.55 -72.14 -12.69
N LYS A 15 16.32 -73.20 -12.41
CA LYS A 15 17.73 -73.09 -12.00
C LYS A 15 18.65 -73.60 -13.10
N LEU A 16 19.44 -72.73 -13.70
CA LEU A 16 20.50 -73.08 -14.66
C LEU A 16 21.84 -73.17 -13.92
N VAL A 17 22.50 -74.32 -14.06
CA VAL A 17 23.84 -74.61 -13.51
C VAL A 17 24.90 -74.75 -14.61
N THR A 18 24.43 -74.74 -15.87
CA THR A 18 25.16 -75.02 -17.10
C THR A 18 24.72 -73.99 -18.14
N PHE A 19 25.68 -73.33 -18.78
CA PHE A 19 25.45 -72.36 -19.84
C PHE A 19 26.61 -72.44 -20.84
N TYR A 20 26.35 -72.09 -22.10
CA TYR A 20 27.33 -72.07 -23.18
C TYR A 20 28.10 -70.74 -23.25
N GLY A 21 27.47 -69.65 -22.81
CA GLY A 21 28.13 -68.34 -22.74
C GLY A 21 27.42 -67.42 -21.77
N PHE A 22 28.22 -66.73 -20.95
CA PHE A 22 27.78 -65.74 -19.99
C PHE A 22 28.49 -64.40 -20.27
N SER A 23 27.73 -63.32 -20.37
CA SER A 23 28.25 -61.95 -20.44
C SER A 23 27.39 -61.03 -19.58
N LEU A 24 27.99 -60.36 -18.61
CA LEU A 24 27.34 -59.33 -17.78
C LEU A 24 28.11 -58.02 -17.90
N ILE A 25 27.46 -56.98 -18.41
CA ILE A 25 27.99 -55.64 -18.59
C ILE A 25 27.35 -54.74 -17.53
N GLN A 26 28.19 -54.06 -16.76
CA GLN A 26 27.79 -53.19 -15.66
C GLN A 26 28.48 -51.83 -15.81
N ASP A 27 27.73 -50.76 -15.68
CA ASP A 27 28.22 -49.38 -15.83
C ASP A 27 27.44 -48.47 -14.89
N THR A 28 28.16 -47.56 -14.24
CA THR A 28 27.54 -46.40 -13.60
C THR A 28 26.73 -45.59 -14.63
N ASN A 29 25.64 -44.95 -14.20
CA ASN A 29 24.84 -44.08 -15.07
C ASN A 29 24.18 -44.78 -16.28
N ASN A 30 24.06 -46.12 -16.26
CA ASN A 30 23.37 -46.93 -17.27
C ASN A 30 22.65 -48.14 -16.65
N HIS A 31 21.79 -48.81 -17.42
CA HIS A 31 21.26 -50.12 -17.05
C HIS A 31 22.35 -51.18 -17.21
N HIS A 32 22.37 -52.16 -16.32
CA HIS A 32 23.24 -53.32 -16.47
C HIS A 32 22.59 -54.32 -17.42
N GLU A 33 23.38 -54.94 -18.29
CA GLU A 33 22.92 -55.86 -19.31
C GLU A 33 23.53 -57.25 -19.10
N LEU A 34 22.67 -58.26 -18.96
CA LEU A 34 23.04 -59.66 -18.82
C LEU A 34 22.59 -60.45 -20.05
N THR A 35 23.51 -61.19 -20.66
CA THR A 35 23.21 -62.16 -21.72
C THR A 35 23.71 -63.54 -21.31
N ILE A 36 22.81 -64.52 -21.33
CA ILE A 36 23.11 -65.93 -21.01
C ILE A 36 22.62 -66.80 -22.17
N SER A 37 23.53 -67.54 -22.79
CA SER A 37 23.18 -68.58 -23.77
C SER A 37 23.32 -69.96 -23.12
N CYS A 38 22.29 -70.79 -23.23
CA CYS A 38 22.31 -72.19 -22.79
C CYS A 38 21.71 -73.10 -23.87
N ARG A 39 21.88 -74.41 -23.73
CA ARG A 39 21.25 -75.38 -24.65
C ARG A 39 19.80 -75.64 -24.24
N GLU A 40 18.96 -75.93 -25.22
CA GLU A 40 17.53 -76.20 -25.02
C GLU A 40 17.27 -77.43 -24.11
N ASP A 41 18.16 -78.43 -24.14
CA ASP A 41 18.06 -79.65 -23.33
C ASP A 41 18.38 -79.45 -21.84
N GLU A 42 19.30 -78.54 -21.50
CA GLU A 42 19.60 -78.18 -20.10
C GLU A 42 18.39 -77.58 -19.38
N ILE A 43 17.55 -76.82 -20.10
CA ILE A 43 16.29 -76.27 -19.55
C ILE A 43 15.30 -77.42 -19.26
N TYR A 44 15.15 -78.39 -20.18
CA TYR A 44 14.24 -79.52 -20.02
C TYR A 44 14.60 -80.43 -18.84
N LEU A 45 15.88 -80.55 -18.50
CA LEU A 45 16.34 -81.34 -17.35
C LEU A 45 15.88 -80.75 -16.00
N GLN A 46 15.59 -79.45 -15.97
CA GLN A 46 15.17 -78.71 -14.78
C GLN A 46 13.64 -78.53 -14.74
N ASP A 47 13.01 -78.15 -15.86
CA ASP A 47 11.56 -78.08 -15.99
C ASP A 47 11.08 -78.48 -17.40
N ILE A 48 10.41 -79.63 -17.47
CA ILE A 48 9.81 -80.18 -18.70
C ILE A 48 8.61 -79.32 -19.18
N GLY A 49 7.93 -78.60 -18.28
CA GLY A 49 6.75 -77.76 -18.58
C GLY A 49 7.08 -76.54 -19.44
N LEU A 50 8.32 -76.06 -19.40
CA LEU A 50 8.80 -74.95 -20.23
C LEU A 50 9.00 -75.32 -21.71
N LYS A 51 8.82 -76.58 -22.09
CA LYS A 51 9.08 -77.06 -23.45
C LYS A 51 8.17 -76.41 -24.50
N GLY A 52 8.76 -75.52 -25.31
CA GLY A 52 8.04 -74.69 -26.28
C GLY A 52 7.29 -73.50 -25.66
N ASN A 53 7.47 -73.25 -24.36
CA ASN A 53 6.78 -72.21 -23.59
C ASN A 53 7.76 -71.20 -22.94
N TYR A 54 8.96 -71.03 -23.51
CA TYR A 54 10.00 -70.15 -22.94
C TYR A 54 9.52 -68.70 -22.75
N GLN A 55 8.54 -68.24 -23.53
CA GLN A 55 7.92 -66.91 -23.38
C GLN A 55 7.36 -66.66 -21.96
N ASN A 56 7.04 -67.71 -21.20
CA ASN A 56 6.60 -67.59 -19.80
C ASN A 56 7.71 -67.09 -18.86
N LEU A 57 8.97 -67.09 -19.29
CA LEU A 57 10.11 -66.55 -18.54
C LEU A 57 10.40 -65.07 -18.87
N ILE A 58 9.63 -64.44 -19.78
CA ILE A 58 9.73 -62.99 -20.02
C ILE A 58 9.01 -62.26 -18.89
N GLY A 59 9.67 -61.28 -18.29
CA GLY A 59 9.21 -60.56 -17.10
C GLY A 59 9.58 -61.25 -15.77
N GLU A 60 10.12 -62.47 -15.81
CA GLU A 60 10.57 -63.16 -14.60
C GLU A 60 11.87 -62.56 -14.03
N ASN A 61 11.98 -62.64 -12.71
CA ASN A 61 13.18 -62.19 -11.98
C ASN A 61 14.33 -63.18 -12.21
N ILE A 62 15.51 -62.64 -12.51
CA ILE A 62 16.76 -63.40 -12.63
C ILE A 62 17.73 -63.05 -11.49
N LEU A 63 18.31 -64.07 -10.87
CA LEU A 63 19.40 -63.97 -9.90
C LEU A 63 20.60 -64.77 -10.38
N VAL A 64 21.71 -64.09 -10.59
CA VAL A 64 23.03 -64.68 -10.83
C VAL A 64 23.86 -64.57 -9.55
N THR A 65 24.51 -65.67 -9.18
CA THR A 65 25.51 -65.75 -8.12
C THR A 65 26.81 -66.30 -8.70
N MET A 66 27.91 -65.56 -8.57
CA MET A 66 29.23 -65.89 -9.10
C MET A 66 30.20 -66.08 -7.92
N ARG A 67 30.64 -67.32 -7.66
CA ARG A 67 31.41 -67.66 -6.44
C ARG A 67 32.77 -68.27 -6.78
N GLY A 68 33.84 -67.72 -6.20
CA GLY A 68 35.18 -68.33 -6.31
C GLY A 68 35.25 -69.66 -5.55
N ILE A 69 35.74 -70.72 -6.20
CA ILE A 69 35.78 -72.08 -5.64
C ILE A 69 37.01 -72.29 -4.72
N ASP A 70 38.11 -71.58 -4.95
CA ASP A 70 39.33 -71.69 -4.15
C ASP A 70 39.13 -71.19 -2.70
N ARG A 71 39.74 -71.88 -1.73
CA ARG A 71 39.59 -71.63 -0.29
C ARG A 71 40.03 -70.22 0.11
N MET A 72 41.04 -69.64 -0.55
CA MET A 72 41.46 -68.25 -0.31
C MET A 72 40.43 -67.21 -0.79
N PHE A 73 39.52 -67.58 -1.69
CA PHE A 73 38.60 -66.65 -2.36
C PHE A 73 37.12 -66.93 -2.11
N SER A 74 36.79 -67.99 -1.39
CA SER A 74 35.41 -68.45 -1.10
C SER A 74 34.48 -67.45 -0.40
N THR A 75 35.01 -66.30 0.05
CA THR A 75 34.28 -65.14 0.59
C THR A 75 33.88 -64.11 -0.46
N HIS A 76 34.56 -64.05 -1.62
CA HIS A 76 34.28 -63.11 -2.69
C HIS A 76 33.20 -63.70 -3.61
N THR A 77 31.99 -63.15 -3.53
CA THR A 77 30.83 -63.59 -4.32
C THR A 77 30.20 -62.40 -5.02
N GLY A 78 30.15 -62.44 -6.35
CA GLY A 78 29.41 -61.48 -7.15
C GLY A 78 27.93 -61.83 -7.23
N TYR A 79 27.07 -60.81 -7.22
CA TYR A 79 25.62 -60.97 -7.34
C TYR A 79 25.07 -60.03 -8.41
N PHE A 80 24.13 -60.54 -9.20
CA PHE A 80 23.31 -59.71 -10.08
C PHE A 80 21.85 -60.15 -9.99
N LYS A 81 20.97 -59.26 -9.55
CA LYS A 81 19.53 -59.36 -9.72
C LYS A 81 19.10 -58.56 -10.95
N GLY A 82 18.14 -59.07 -11.69
CA GLY A 82 17.58 -58.42 -12.87
C GLY A 82 16.20 -58.96 -13.24
N VAL A 83 15.70 -58.51 -14.39
CA VAL A 83 14.44 -58.97 -15.01
C VAL A 83 14.73 -59.41 -16.44
N VAL A 84 14.21 -60.56 -16.85
CA VAL A 84 14.34 -61.06 -18.24
C VAL A 84 13.44 -60.24 -19.17
N THR A 85 14.01 -59.50 -20.11
CA THR A 85 13.24 -58.64 -21.03
C THR A 85 13.12 -59.24 -22.43
N GLN A 86 14.04 -60.13 -22.82
CA GLN A 86 14.04 -60.75 -24.14
C GLN A 86 14.55 -62.19 -24.07
N ILE A 87 13.94 -63.05 -24.90
CA ILE A 87 14.38 -64.43 -25.14
C ILE A 87 14.50 -64.62 -26.64
N LYS A 88 15.58 -65.28 -27.07
CA LYS A 88 15.88 -65.54 -28.47
C LYS A 88 16.25 -67.01 -28.65
N THR A 89 15.58 -67.67 -29.58
CA THR A 89 15.86 -69.06 -29.95
C THR A 89 16.82 -69.10 -31.14
N CYS A 90 17.99 -69.72 -30.96
CA CYS A 90 19.04 -69.82 -31.97
C CYS A 90 19.10 -71.25 -32.53
N SER A 91 18.91 -71.37 -33.85
CA SER A 91 19.21 -72.58 -34.61
C SER A 91 20.63 -72.51 -35.18
N SER A 92 21.45 -73.53 -34.97
CA SER A 92 22.72 -73.72 -35.68
C SER A 92 22.65 -74.92 -36.63
N GLU A 93 23.56 -74.97 -37.61
CA GLU A 93 23.78 -76.14 -38.48
C GLU A 93 24.66 -77.21 -37.80
N GLU A 94 25.27 -76.88 -36.66
CA GLU A 94 26.10 -77.77 -35.86
C GLU A 94 25.25 -78.79 -35.08
N LYS A 95 25.83 -79.96 -34.76
CA LYS A 95 25.13 -81.05 -34.04
C LYS A 95 24.82 -80.77 -32.57
N ASP A 96 25.16 -79.59 -32.06
CA ASP A 96 25.09 -79.23 -30.63
C ASP A 96 23.69 -78.84 -30.13
N GLY A 97 22.68 -78.92 -30.99
CA GLY A 97 21.28 -78.67 -30.64
C GLY A 97 20.89 -77.18 -30.67
N LYS A 98 19.61 -76.91 -30.36
CA LYS A 98 19.11 -75.54 -30.28
C LYS A 98 19.68 -74.83 -29.06
N ARG A 99 20.00 -73.54 -29.20
CA ARG A 99 20.43 -72.68 -28.09
C ARG A 99 19.34 -71.68 -27.76
N ILE A 100 19.17 -71.38 -26.47
CA ILE A 100 18.26 -70.36 -25.94
C ILE A 100 19.11 -69.27 -25.31
N GLU A 101 18.92 -68.04 -25.78
CA GLU A 101 19.61 -66.84 -25.32
C GLU A 101 18.63 -65.99 -24.51
N PHE A 102 18.91 -65.84 -23.21
CA PHE A 102 18.19 -64.96 -22.29
C PHE A 102 18.92 -63.63 -22.23
N LYS A 103 18.18 -62.54 -22.42
CA LYS A 103 18.65 -61.18 -22.20
C LYS A 103 17.85 -60.54 -21.07
N ALA A 104 18.56 -60.01 -20.09
CA ALA A 104 17.99 -59.43 -18.88
C ALA A 104 18.69 -58.11 -18.53
N TYR A 105 17.98 -57.24 -17.82
CA TYR A 105 18.51 -55.96 -17.35
C TYR A 105 18.37 -55.83 -15.84
N SER A 106 19.16 -54.94 -15.23
CA SER A 106 18.92 -54.53 -13.83
C SER A 106 17.49 -53.98 -13.65
N PRO A 107 16.87 -54.11 -12.46
CA PRO A 107 15.50 -53.63 -12.20
C PRO A 107 15.24 -52.17 -12.53
N THR A 108 16.29 -51.35 -12.61
CA THR A 108 16.23 -49.97 -13.10
C THR A 108 15.59 -49.82 -14.49
N ILE A 109 15.57 -50.87 -15.32
CA ILE A 109 14.88 -50.88 -16.61
C ILE A 109 13.37 -50.66 -16.47
N LEU A 110 12.78 -50.99 -15.32
CA LEU A 110 11.36 -50.75 -15.04
C LEU A 110 11.04 -49.26 -14.90
N MET A 111 12.03 -48.44 -14.55
CA MET A 111 11.93 -46.98 -14.52
C MET A 111 12.10 -46.35 -15.91
N ASP A 112 12.41 -47.12 -16.96
CA ASP A 112 12.38 -46.62 -18.33
C ASP A 112 10.96 -46.78 -18.91
N ASN A 113 10.01 -46.16 -18.21
CA ASN A 113 8.56 -46.28 -18.40
C ASN A 113 8.03 -45.52 -19.64
N GLY A 114 8.92 -44.87 -20.38
CA GLY A 114 8.60 -43.98 -21.50
C GLY A 114 8.52 -42.50 -21.09
N PRO A 115 8.45 -41.56 -22.05
CA PRO A 115 8.46 -40.13 -21.76
C PRO A 115 7.21 -39.67 -20.99
N GLU A 116 7.39 -39.06 -19.81
CA GLU A 116 6.32 -38.39 -19.07
C GLU A 116 6.69 -36.96 -18.64
N SER A 117 5.79 -36.27 -17.94
CA SER A 117 6.02 -34.89 -17.47
C SER A 117 5.44 -34.64 -16.08
N ALA A 118 6.29 -34.14 -15.18
CA ALA A 118 5.96 -33.86 -13.78
C ALA A 118 6.78 -32.67 -13.26
N SER A 119 6.33 -32.04 -12.18
CA SER A 119 7.01 -30.88 -11.58
C SER A 119 7.07 -30.96 -10.06
N TYR A 120 8.18 -30.51 -9.50
CA TYR A 120 8.54 -30.67 -8.11
C TYR A 120 8.92 -29.30 -7.54
N LEU A 121 8.09 -28.79 -6.63
CA LEU A 121 8.29 -27.50 -5.96
C LEU A 121 8.91 -27.72 -4.58
N LYS A 122 9.99 -27.00 -4.28
CA LYS A 122 10.61 -26.90 -2.93
C LYS A 122 10.89 -28.26 -2.28
N LYS A 123 11.51 -29.15 -3.06
CA LYS A 123 11.87 -30.53 -2.69
C LYS A 123 13.35 -30.78 -2.84
N ASP A 124 13.90 -31.69 -2.05
CA ASP A 124 15.27 -32.18 -2.23
C ASP A 124 15.33 -33.44 -3.11
N LEU A 125 16.54 -34.00 -3.30
CA LEU A 125 16.74 -35.20 -4.12
C LEU A 125 16.19 -36.49 -3.46
N VAL A 126 15.97 -36.50 -2.15
CA VAL A 126 15.35 -37.63 -1.44
C VAL A 126 13.84 -37.64 -1.72
N ASP A 127 13.18 -36.49 -1.58
CA ASP A 127 11.76 -36.33 -1.90
C ASP A 127 11.46 -36.63 -3.37
N ILE A 128 12.27 -36.10 -4.29
CA ILE A 128 12.07 -36.28 -5.75
C ILE A 128 12.18 -37.76 -6.12
N VAL A 129 13.23 -38.46 -5.68
CA VAL A 129 13.41 -39.89 -5.97
C VAL A 129 12.29 -40.71 -5.34
N HIS A 130 11.90 -40.41 -4.09
CA HIS A 130 10.77 -41.09 -3.46
C HIS A 130 9.49 -40.96 -4.31
N ASP A 131 9.13 -39.73 -4.70
CA ASP A 131 7.88 -39.50 -5.42
C ASP A 131 7.88 -40.07 -6.84
N THR A 132 9.03 -40.03 -7.51
CA THR A 132 9.23 -40.69 -8.82
C THR A 132 9.10 -42.22 -8.67
N THR A 133 9.69 -42.82 -7.63
CA THR A 133 9.87 -44.27 -7.57
C THR A 133 8.86 -45.05 -6.73
N ARG A 134 8.01 -44.38 -5.95
CA ARG A 134 7.05 -45.00 -5.00
C ARG A 134 6.06 -45.99 -5.62
N LEU A 135 5.82 -45.94 -6.93
CA LEU A 135 4.86 -46.82 -7.62
C LEU A 135 5.47 -48.15 -8.10
N TYR A 136 6.80 -48.27 -8.11
CA TYR A 136 7.50 -49.50 -8.50
C TYR A 136 7.68 -50.47 -7.32
N ASP A 137 8.02 -51.73 -7.63
CA ASP A 137 8.35 -52.74 -6.62
C ASP A 137 9.65 -52.39 -5.87
N GLN A 138 9.48 -51.91 -4.63
CA GLN A 138 10.57 -51.52 -3.74
C GLN A 138 11.45 -52.69 -3.31
N GLN A 139 10.95 -53.93 -3.29
CA GLN A 139 11.74 -55.12 -2.95
C GLN A 139 12.66 -55.54 -4.09
N LEU A 140 12.26 -55.25 -5.33
CA LEU A 140 13.00 -55.56 -6.55
C LEU A 140 14.04 -54.47 -6.88
N LEU A 141 13.66 -53.18 -6.83
CA LEU A 141 14.56 -52.05 -7.12
C LEU A 141 15.59 -51.80 -6.01
N GLN A 142 15.15 -51.86 -4.75
CA GLN A 142 15.93 -51.56 -3.52
C GLN A 142 16.80 -50.30 -3.65
N ILE A 143 16.23 -49.14 -3.34
CA ILE A 143 16.90 -47.85 -3.54
C ILE A 143 17.59 -47.39 -2.25
N THR A 144 18.91 -47.20 -2.30
CA THR A 144 19.69 -46.50 -1.27
C THR A 144 19.97 -45.08 -1.75
N ASN A 145 19.24 -44.11 -1.20
CA ASN A 145 19.38 -42.69 -1.55
C ASN A 145 20.06 -41.89 -0.41
N LYS A 146 21.31 -41.49 -0.63
CA LYS A 146 22.18 -40.80 0.34
C LYS A 146 23.07 -39.76 -0.38
N PRO A 147 22.48 -38.69 -0.94
CA PRO A 147 23.23 -37.70 -1.71
C PRO A 147 24.25 -36.97 -0.83
N LEU A 148 25.37 -36.55 -1.43
CA LEU A 148 26.43 -35.77 -0.79
C LEU A 148 25.93 -34.38 -0.37
N LYS A 149 24.99 -33.80 -1.12
CA LYS A 149 24.30 -32.55 -0.74
C LYS A 149 22.77 -32.76 -0.74
N LEU A 150 22.10 -32.06 0.18
CA LEU A 150 20.64 -31.97 0.26
C LEU A 150 20.17 -30.52 0.08
N PRO A 151 20.36 -29.90 -1.12
CA PRO A 151 19.76 -28.62 -1.41
C PRO A 151 18.25 -28.81 -1.65
N VAL A 152 17.43 -27.88 -1.15
CA VAL A 152 16.02 -27.81 -1.50
C VAL A 152 15.92 -27.06 -2.84
N TYR A 153 15.51 -27.74 -3.90
CA TYR A 153 15.37 -27.12 -5.22
C TYR A 153 14.07 -26.30 -5.28
N PRO A 154 14.10 -25.03 -5.75
CA PRO A 154 12.89 -24.21 -5.84
C PRO A 154 11.84 -24.83 -6.78
N TYR A 155 12.28 -25.19 -7.99
CA TYR A 155 11.45 -25.79 -9.03
C TYR A 155 12.30 -26.75 -9.89
N VAL A 156 11.87 -28.01 -9.97
CA VAL A 156 12.49 -29.05 -10.81
C VAL A 156 11.40 -29.65 -11.70
N VAL A 157 11.74 -29.93 -12.95
CA VAL A 157 10.80 -30.43 -13.95
C VAL A 157 11.34 -31.73 -14.54
N GLN A 158 10.45 -32.71 -14.67
CA GLN A 158 10.54 -33.85 -15.56
C GLN A 158 9.76 -33.48 -16.82
N TYR A 159 10.39 -33.48 -18.00
CA TYR A 159 9.69 -33.11 -19.24
C TYR A 159 10.08 -34.00 -20.42
N ASN A 160 9.11 -34.79 -20.88
CA ASN A 160 9.25 -35.77 -21.96
C ASN A 160 10.47 -36.69 -21.78
N GLU A 161 10.67 -37.18 -20.55
CA GLU A 161 11.74 -38.10 -20.16
C GLU A 161 11.18 -39.17 -19.21
N SER A 162 11.74 -40.38 -19.25
CA SER A 162 11.34 -41.46 -18.34
C SER A 162 11.86 -41.23 -16.93
N ASP A 163 11.28 -41.91 -15.94
CA ASP A 163 11.70 -41.81 -14.54
C ASP A 163 13.18 -42.13 -14.33
N TYR A 164 13.71 -43.08 -15.11
CA TYR A 164 15.13 -43.40 -15.12
C TYR A 164 15.98 -42.23 -15.61
N ASP A 165 15.70 -41.70 -16.80
CA ASP A 165 16.49 -40.60 -17.37
C ASP A 165 16.32 -39.30 -16.56
N PHE A 166 15.15 -39.06 -15.96
CA PHE A 166 14.89 -37.96 -15.02
C PHE A 166 15.82 -38.00 -13.80
N VAL A 167 15.78 -39.10 -13.04
CA VAL A 167 16.59 -39.26 -11.82
C VAL A 167 18.08 -39.26 -12.17
N LYS A 168 18.47 -39.96 -13.23
CA LYS A 168 19.82 -39.99 -13.80
C LYS A 168 20.32 -38.59 -14.15
N ARG A 169 19.50 -37.78 -14.83
CA ARG A 169 19.82 -36.40 -15.20
C ARG A 169 20.06 -35.53 -13.98
N ILE A 170 19.20 -35.60 -12.96
CA ILE A 170 19.38 -34.81 -11.74
C ILE A 170 20.66 -35.23 -11.00
N CYS A 171 20.89 -36.54 -10.83
CA CYS A 171 22.11 -37.03 -10.19
C CYS A 171 23.36 -36.56 -10.95
N ALA A 172 23.37 -36.70 -12.28
CA ALA A 172 24.46 -36.22 -13.12
C ALA A 172 24.65 -34.70 -13.03
N ARG A 173 23.58 -33.89 -12.99
CA ARG A 173 23.66 -32.44 -12.78
C ARG A 173 24.31 -32.08 -11.45
N GLN A 174 23.89 -32.74 -10.38
CA GLN A 174 24.31 -32.43 -9.01
C GLN A 174 25.68 -33.03 -8.65
N GLY A 175 26.22 -33.90 -9.52
CA GLY A 175 27.48 -34.60 -9.25
C GLY A 175 27.33 -35.75 -8.25
N GLU A 176 26.12 -36.30 -8.13
CA GLU A 176 25.83 -37.45 -7.29
C GLU A 176 26.11 -38.76 -8.05
N TRP A 177 26.58 -39.78 -7.34
CA TRP A 177 26.74 -41.11 -7.92
C TRP A 177 25.38 -41.74 -8.18
N PHE A 178 25.18 -42.35 -9.35
CA PHE A 178 23.95 -43.02 -9.75
C PHE A 178 24.32 -44.33 -10.46
N TYR A 179 24.07 -45.47 -9.82
CA TYR A 179 24.43 -46.79 -10.35
C TYR A 179 23.71 -47.93 -9.65
N TYR A 180 23.57 -49.07 -10.31
CA TYR A 180 23.12 -50.30 -9.67
C TYR A 180 24.33 -51.06 -9.12
N ASN A 181 24.33 -51.53 -7.87
CA ASN A 181 25.46 -52.26 -7.29
C ASN A 181 25.40 -53.80 -7.51
N GLY A 182 24.45 -54.26 -8.34
CA GLY A 182 24.14 -55.67 -8.58
C GLY A 182 22.95 -56.19 -7.76
N THR A 183 22.56 -55.50 -6.68
CA THR A 183 21.35 -55.86 -5.90
C THR A 183 20.47 -54.67 -5.51
N GLN A 184 21.00 -53.45 -5.55
CA GLN A 184 20.35 -52.20 -5.13
C GLN A 184 20.71 -51.04 -6.07
N LEU A 185 19.78 -50.10 -6.27
CA LEU A 185 20.05 -48.81 -6.90
C LEU A 185 20.66 -47.86 -5.87
N ILE A 186 21.88 -47.38 -6.14
CA ILE A 186 22.61 -46.46 -5.27
C ILE A 186 22.56 -45.05 -5.85
N ILE A 187 22.17 -44.10 -5.00
CA ILE A 187 22.19 -42.66 -5.26
C ILE A 187 23.04 -41.98 -4.17
N GLY A 188 24.05 -41.23 -4.58
CA GLY A 188 24.98 -40.53 -3.68
C GLY A 188 26.07 -41.40 -3.08
N GLN A 189 26.46 -41.15 -1.83
CA GLN A 189 27.56 -41.85 -1.16
C GLN A 189 27.08 -43.02 -0.29
N GLU A 190 27.59 -44.22 -0.59
CA GLU A 190 27.44 -45.39 0.25
C GLU A 190 28.56 -45.43 1.30
N ASN A 191 28.20 -45.30 2.58
CA ASN A 191 29.15 -45.17 3.71
C ASN A 191 30.03 -46.40 4.01
N ALA A 192 29.88 -47.49 3.25
CA ALA A 192 30.64 -48.73 3.44
C ALA A 192 30.81 -49.46 2.10
N GLY A 193 31.57 -48.85 1.17
CA GLY A 193 31.98 -49.53 -0.05
C GLY A 193 32.79 -50.79 0.30
N GLU A 194 32.40 -51.93 -0.27
CA GLU A 194 33.15 -53.18 -0.20
C GLU A 194 34.57 -52.93 -0.77
N GLU A 195 35.61 -53.18 0.02
CA GLU A 195 37.00 -53.08 -0.43
C GLU A 195 37.54 -54.47 -0.79
N ILE A 196 38.05 -54.61 -2.01
CA ILE A 196 38.60 -55.86 -2.55
C ILE A 196 40.09 -55.70 -2.81
N GLU A 197 40.89 -56.60 -2.24
CA GLU A 197 42.33 -56.66 -2.49
C GLU A 197 42.64 -57.39 -3.80
N LEU A 198 43.33 -56.70 -4.71
CA LEU A 198 43.75 -57.20 -6.00
C LEU A 198 45.28 -57.22 -6.09
N HIS A 199 45.84 -58.41 -6.15
CA HIS A 199 47.27 -58.67 -6.28
C HIS A 199 47.62 -58.95 -7.74
N TYR A 200 48.51 -58.13 -8.29
CA TYR A 200 49.10 -58.36 -9.60
C TYR A 200 49.80 -59.73 -9.66
N GLY A 201 49.80 -60.33 -10.85
CA GLY A 201 50.35 -61.68 -11.07
C GLY A 201 49.54 -62.83 -10.42
N TYR A 202 48.48 -62.53 -9.65
CA TYR A 202 47.69 -63.52 -8.93
C TYR A 202 46.19 -63.47 -9.29
N ASN A 203 45.40 -62.55 -8.72
CA ASN A 203 43.97 -62.40 -9.05
C ASN A 203 43.69 -61.16 -9.95
N LEU A 204 44.73 -60.40 -10.28
CA LEU A 204 44.76 -59.29 -11.25
C LEU A 204 45.82 -59.61 -12.30
N SER A 205 45.39 -59.87 -13.55
CA SER A 205 46.29 -60.29 -14.62
C SER A 205 46.92 -59.11 -15.37
N GLU A 206 46.19 -58.01 -15.50
CA GLU A 206 46.58 -56.80 -16.24
C GLU A 206 46.06 -55.57 -15.49
N PHE A 207 46.83 -54.48 -15.41
CA PHE A 207 46.35 -53.18 -14.95
C PHE A 207 47.10 -52.02 -15.61
N ASP A 208 46.36 -51.01 -16.08
CA ASP A 208 46.87 -49.89 -16.86
C ASP A 208 46.36 -48.55 -16.33
N PHE A 209 47.27 -47.59 -16.14
CA PHE A 209 46.92 -46.21 -15.81
C PHE A 209 46.79 -45.34 -17.06
N ALA A 210 45.57 -44.92 -17.38
CA ALA A 210 45.30 -43.93 -18.40
C ALA A 210 45.22 -42.53 -17.78
N MET A 211 46.05 -41.60 -18.27
CA MET A 211 46.07 -40.21 -17.82
C MET A 211 45.91 -39.27 -19.02
N ASN A 212 45.08 -38.24 -18.89
CA ASN A 212 44.85 -37.25 -19.95
C ASN A 212 44.59 -35.85 -19.40
N LEU A 213 45.11 -34.82 -20.08
CA LEU A 213 44.85 -33.42 -19.70
C LEU A 213 43.51 -32.94 -20.27
N GLN A 214 42.64 -32.46 -19.39
CA GLN A 214 41.40 -31.74 -19.72
C GLN A 214 41.58 -30.25 -19.41
N PRO A 215 41.07 -29.30 -20.23
CA PRO A 215 41.09 -27.88 -19.88
C PRO A 215 40.41 -27.65 -18.52
N THR A 216 41.06 -26.93 -17.61
CA THR A 216 40.54 -26.66 -16.25
C THR A 216 40.20 -25.21 -15.97
N ARG A 217 40.75 -24.26 -16.75
CA ARG A 217 40.59 -22.82 -16.52
C ARG A 217 39.34 -22.27 -17.20
N PHE A 218 38.29 -22.09 -16.42
CA PHE A 218 37.01 -21.56 -16.87
C PHE A 218 36.59 -20.38 -16.01
N LYS A 219 36.02 -19.38 -16.66
CA LYS A 219 35.31 -18.28 -16.03
C LYS A 219 33.84 -18.35 -16.46
N TYR A 220 32.99 -18.70 -15.52
CA TYR A 220 31.56 -18.76 -15.71
C TYR A 220 30.95 -17.39 -15.43
N HIS A 221 30.00 -17.00 -16.27
CA HIS A 221 29.14 -15.82 -16.11
C HIS A 221 27.67 -16.23 -16.15
N GLY A 222 26.83 -15.62 -15.32
CA GLY A 222 25.39 -15.85 -15.35
C GLY A 222 24.60 -14.69 -14.77
N ASN A 223 23.33 -14.58 -15.13
CA ASN A 223 22.45 -13.49 -14.70
C ASN A 223 21.38 -14.05 -13.76
N ASP A 224 21.27 -13.52 -12.55
CA ASP A 224 20.13 -13.77 -11.66
C ASP A 224 19.10 -12.66 -11.91
N LEU A 225 17.92 -13.04 -12.41
CA LEU A 225 16.85 -12.09 -12.72
C LEU A 225 16.23 -11.45 -11.46
N SER A 226 16.38 -12.08 -10.30
CA SER A 226 15.79 -11.62 -9.05
C SER A 226 16.63 -10.56 -8.32
N GLU A 227 17.94 -10.48 -8.61
CA GLU A 227 18.82 -9.39 -8.16
C GLU A 227 19.21 -8.42 -9.29
N GLY A 228 19.04 -8.81 -10.56
CA GLY A 228 19.32 -7.95 -11.72
C GLY A 228 20.81 -7.67 -11.94
N GLN A 229 21.70 -8.49 -11.39
CA GLN A 229 23.15 -8.39 -11.53
C GLN A 229 23.76 -9.65 -12.14
N PRO A 230 24.85 -9.52 -12.94
CA PRO A 230 25.61 -10.66 -13.42
C PRO A 230 26.57 -11.17 -12.33
N TYR A 231 26.51 -12.47 -12.04
CA TYR A 231 27.51 -13.15 -11.21
C TYR A 231 28.62 -13.78 -12.07
N GLN A 232 29.77 -13.99 -11.43
CA GLN A 232 30.89 -14.71 -12.02
C GLN A 232 31.55 -15.65 -11.02
N SER A 233 32.08 -16.75 -11.52
CA SER A 233 32.90 -17.70 -10.76
C SER A 233 34.06 -18.21 -11.61
N HIS A 234 35.22 -18.43 -11.00
CA HIS A 234 36.40 -18.97 -11.68
C HIS A 234 36.70 -20.36 -11.13
N SER A 235 36.79 -21.36 -12.01
CA SER A 235 37.10 -22.73 -11.61
C SER A 235 38.46 -22.84 -10.88
N ARG A 236 39.42 -21.99 -11.23
CA ARG A 236 40.75 -21.94 -10.61
C ARG A 236 40.71 -21.71 -9.09
N ASP A 237 39.68 -21.01 -8.60
CA ASP A 237 39.54 -20.63 -7.19
C ASP A 237 39.23 -21.88 -6.31
N TYR A 238 38.92 -23.02 -6.94
CA TYR A 238 38.64 -24.32 -6.32
C TYR A 238 39.71 -25.38 -6.62
N GLU A 239 40.83 -25.06 -7.28
CA GLU A 239 41.92 -26.03 -7.58
C GLU A 239 42.47 -26.71 -6.32
N ASN A 240 42.49 -26.00 -5.19
CA ASN A 240 42.89 -26.54 -3.89
C ASN A 240 41.90 -27.56 -3.29
N ARG A 241 40.71 -27.73 -3.87
CA ARG A 241 39.71 -28.75 -3.49
C ARG A 241 39.89 -30.06 -4.25
N VAL A 242 40.92 -30.18 -5.10
CA VAL A 242 41.27 -31.42 -5.81
C VAL A 242 42.51 -32.06 -5.18
N ASN A 243 42.40 -33.36 -4.89
CA ASN A 243 43.40 -34.14 -4.16
C ASN A 243 43.97 -35.29 -5.01
N GLY A 244 45.09 -35.85 -4.56
CA GLY A 244 45.75 -36.98 -5.21
C GLY A 244 46.31 -36.66 -6.61
N MET A 245 46.47 -37.69 -7.44
CA MET A 245 47.11 -37.59 -8.76
C MET A 245 46.48 -36.57 -9.71
N ALA A 246 45.16 -36.35 -9.61
CA ALA A 246 44.45 -35.38 -10.43
C ALA A 246 44.92 -33.94 -10.18
N SER A 247 45.34 -33.59 -8.96
CA SER A 247 45.79 -32.22 -8.65
C SER A 247 47.09 -31.84 -9.36
N GLU A 248 48.00 -32.80 -9.58
CA GLU A 248 49.23 -32.57 -10.33
C GLU A 248 48.95 -32.45 -11.83
N LEU A 249 48.10 -33.32 -12.38
CA LEU A 249 47.65 -33.23 -13.77
C LEU A 249 46.89 -31.92 -14.04
N MET A 250 46.17 -31.37 -13.06
CA MET A 250 45.54 -30.05 -13.17
C MET A 250 46.56 -28.90 -13.27
N LYS A 251 47.68 -28.95 -12.55
CA LYS A 251 48.78 -27.97 -12.70
C LYS A 251 49.36 -28.03 -14.11
N SER A 252 49.64 -29.23 -14.62
CA SER A 252 50.10 -29.42 -16.01
C SER A 252 49.07 -28.96 -17.03
N SER A 253 47.78 -29.21 -16.79
CA SER A 253 46.68 -28.72 -17.61
C SER A 253 46.67 -27.20 -17.67
N GLY A 254 46.82 -26.50 -16.54
CA GLY A 254 46.90 -25.03 -16.51
C GLY A 254 48.11 -24.44 -17.25
N GLN A 255 49.15 -25.22 -17.52
CA GLN A 255 50.28 -24.82 -18.36
C GLN A 255 49.97 -25.00 -19.85
N VAL A 256 49.36 -26.12 -20.23
CA VAL A 256 49.00 -26.44 -21.63
C VAL A 256 47.79 -25.62 -22.10
N TYR A 257 46.69 -25.67 -21.35
CA TYR A 257 45.47 -24.91 -21.57
C TYR A 257 45.53 -23.59 -20.79
N SER A 258 46.50 -22.76 -21.13
CA SER A 258 46.81 -21.52 -20.40
C SER A 258 45.69 -20.47 -20.44
N LYS A 259 44.89 -20.45 -21.52
CA LYS A 259 43.75 -19.54 -21.74
C LYS A 259 42.59 -19.86 -20.78
N GLU A 260 42.16 -18.87 -20.02
CA GLU A 260 40.89 -18.91 -19.27
C GLU A 260 39.70 -18.85 -20.25
N THR A 261 38.82 -19.85 -20.20
CA THR A 261 37.68 -20.00 -21.13
C THR A 261 36.44 -19.34 -20.54
N MET A 262 35.88 -18.38 -21.28
CA MET A 262 34.67 -17.64 -20.89
C MET A 262 33.41 -18.43 -21.27
N VAL A 263 32.47 -18.61 -20.34
CA VAL A 263 31.22 -19.37 -20.58
C VAL A 263 30.02 -18.67 -19.95
N GLN A 264 28.97 -18.41 -20.75
CA GLN A 264 27.69 -17.85 -20.28
C GLN A 264 26.74 -18.96 -19.85
N ARG A 265 26.13 -18.82 -18.67
CA ARG A 265 25.14 -19.70 -18.04
C ARG A 265 23.87 -18.91 -17.73
N ASN A 266 22.74 -19.36 -18.27
CA ASN A 266 21.43 -18.71 -18.07
C ASN A 266 20.45 -19.64 -17.33
N HIS A 267 20.97 -20.57 -16.51
CA HIS A 267 20.20 -21.62 -15.85
C HIS A 267 20.23 -21.52 -14.31
N LEU A 268 20.41 -20.31 -13.75
CA LEU A 268 20.39 -20.09 -12.30
C LEU A 268 18.94 -20.20 -11.81
N VAL A 269 18.65 -21.24 -11.04
CA VAL A 269 17.28 -21.59 -10.61
C VAL A 269 16.95 -21.01 -9.23
N SER A 270 17.98 -20.78 -8.41
CA SER A 270 17.82 -20.33 -7.03
C SER A 270 17.81 -18.80 -6.93
N GLU A 271 16.61 -18.20 -6.82
CA GLU A 271 16.46 -16.74 -6.66
C GLU A 271 17.26 -16.19 -5.47
N GLY A 272 18.09 -15.17 -5.70
CA GLY A 272 18.91 -14.55 -4.64
C GLY A 272 20.07 -15.43 -4.18
N MET A 273 20.32 -16.52 -4.89
CA MET A 273 21.43 -17.45 -4.64
C MET A 273 22.29 -17.67 -5.89
N GLY A 274 22.12 -16.86 -6.95
CA GLY A 274 22.86 -17.04 -8.21
C GLY A 274 24.39 -17.07 -8.06
N LYS A 275 24.98 -16.43 -7.03
CA LYS A 275 26.42 -16.59 -6.73
C LYS A 275 26.77 -17.98 -6.18
N VAL A 276 25.91 -18.56 -5.34
CA VAL A 276 26.08 -19.92 -4.79
C VAL A 276 25.94 -20.96 -5.91
N ASP A 277 24.88 -20.86 -6.72
CA ASP A 277 24.65 -21.71 -7.91
C ASP A 277 25.86 -21.68 -8.86
N MET A 278 26.42 -20.49 -9.11
CA MET A 278 27.60 -20.31 -9.98
C MET A 278 28.89 -20.90 -9.41
N ASP A 279 29.08 -20.84 -8.09
CA ASP A 279 30.25 -21.39 -7.41
C ASP A 279 30.19 -22.90 -7.30
N ASP A 280 29.01 -23.46 -7.02
CA ASP A 280 28.77 -24.89 -7.05
C ASP A 280 28.94 -25.47 -8.47
N LEU A 281 28.45 -24.79 -9.52
CA LEU A 281 28.70 -25.19 -10.91
C LEU A 281 30.20 -25.18 -11.25
N ALA A 282 30.92 -24.13 -10.88
CA ALA A 282 32.35 -23.99 -11.16
C ALA A 282 33.18 -25.07 -10.47
N GLN A 283 32.81 -25.42 -9.22
CA GLN A 283 33.42 -26.53 -8.49
C GLN A 283 33.06 -27.90 -9.09
N LEU A 284 31.79 -28.16 -9.39
CA LEU A 284 31.33 -29.44 -9.93
C LEU A 284 31.96 -29.75 -11.29
N ASP A 285 32.04 -28.76 -12.18
CA ASP A 285 32.69 -28.91 -13.48
C ASP A 285 34.20 -29.18 -13.34
N LEU A 286 34.89 -28.50 -12.41
CA LEU A 286 36.30 -28.74 -12.13
C LEU A 286 36.53 -30.16 -11.58
N HIS A 287 35.73 -30.60 -10.61
CA HIS A 287 35.82 -31.94 -10.03
C HIS A 287 35.49 -33.03 -11.05
N LYS A 288 34.49 -32.84 -11.92
CA LYS A 288 34.22 -33.71 -13.07
C LYS A 288 35.44 -33.80 -14.00
N LYS A 289 36.04 -32.67 -14.36
CA LYS A 289 37.24 -32.63 -15.23
C LYS A 289 38.40 -33.38 -14.60
N ALA A 290 38.65 -33.17 -13.31
CA ALA A 290 39.65 -33.90 -12.53
C ALA A 290 39.40 -35.42 -12.51
N ALA A 291 38.14 -35.85 -12.30
CA ALA A 291 37.74 -37.26 -12.34
C ALA A 291 37.98 -37.90 -13.72
N ASN A 292 37.89 -37.11 -14.79
CA ASN A 292 38.20 -37.54 -16.16
C ASN A 292 39.69 -37.45 -16.53
N MET A 293 40.60 -37.08 -15.62
CA MET A 293 42.05 -37.04 -15.89
C MET A 293 42.78 -38.35 -15.56
N VAL A 294 42.21 -39.22 -14.72
CA VAL A 294 42.87 -40.45 -14.24
C VAL A 294 41.88 -41.60 -14.26
N PHE A 295 42.18 -42.63 -15.05
CA PHE A 295 41.48 -43.90 -15.05
C PHE A 295 42.46 -45.05 -14.83
N LEU A 296 42.01 -46.05 -14.06
CA LEU A 296 42.60 -47.38 -14.01
C LEU A 296 41.76 -48.29 -14.91
N HIS A 297 42.40 -49.05 -15.79
CA HIS A 297 41.79 -50.22 -16.41
C HIS A 297 42.43 -51.45 -15.77
N GLY A 298 41.66 -52.52 -15.57
CA GLY A 298 42.17 -53.75 -14.98
C GLY A 298 41.44 -54.98 -15.49
N LYS A 299 42.10 -56.13 -15.36
CA LYS A 299 41.55 -57.44 -15.70
C LYS A 299 41.79 -58.40 -14.57
N SER A 300 40.74 -59.05 -14.08
CA SER A 300 40.73 -59.83 -12.85
C SER A 300 39.97 -61.14 -13.02
N GLU A 301 40.30 -62.11 -12.17
CA GLU A 301 39.53 -63.35 -12.01
C GLU A 301 38.62 -63.30 -10.76
N ASN A 302 38.53 -62.17 -10.05
CA ASN A 302 37.67 -62.03 -8.87
C ASN A 302 36.19 -61.78 -9.27
N PRO A 303 35.21 -62.59 -8.83
CA PRO A 303 33.81 -62.45 -9.22
C PRO A 303 33.06 -61.27 -8.58
N ALA A 304 33.59 -60.66 -7.50
CA ALA A 304 32.88 -59.62 -6.77
C ALA A 304 33.09 -58.18 -7.32
N ILE A 305 33.96 -58.01 -8.33
CA ILE A 305 34.22 -56.72 -9.01
C ILE A 305 32.94 -56.19 -9.66
N ARG A 306 32.49 -54.98 -9.32
CA ARG A 306 31.28 -54.35 -9.89
C ARG A 306 31.26 -52.84 -9.61
N PRO A 307 30.45 -52.03 -10.31
CA PRO A 307 30.32 -50.60 -10.03
C PRO A 307 30.08 -50.31 -8.54
N GLY A 308 30.81 -49.31 -8.02
CA GLY A 308 30.77 -48.88 -6.61
C GLY A 308 31.83 -49.50 -5.70
N VAL A 309 32.30 -50.72 -5.99
CA VAL A 309 33.35 -51.42 -5.23
C VAL A 309 34.66 -50.63 -5.27
N ILE A 310 35.39 -50.62 -4.16
CA ILE A 310 36.75 -50.07 -4.09
C ILE A 310 37.74 -51.24 -4.27
N VAL A 311 38.57 -51.17 -5.32
CA VAL A 311 39.69 -52.10 -5.49
C VAL A 311 40.97 -51.48 -4.93
N LYS A 312 41.67 -52.26 -4.11
CA LYS A 312 42.98 -51.94 -3.55
C LYS A 312 44.04 -52.70 -4.34
N ILE A 313 44.83 -51.99 -5.13
CA ILE A 313 45.82 -52.59 -6.03
C ILE A 313 47.15 -52.79 -5.29
N LEU A 314 47.64 -54.03 -5.31
CA LEU A 314 48.88 -54.48 -4.69
C LEU A 314 49.81 -55.10 -5.76
N ASP A 315 51.10 -54.78 -5.71
CA ASP A 315 52.12 -55.43 -6.54
C ASP A 315 52.57 -56.79 -5.96
N ASP A 316 53.47 -57.46 -6.68
CA ASP A 316 54.08 -58.75 -6.30
C ASP A 316 54.84 -58.67 -4.95
N ASP A 317 55.32 -57.48 -4.57
CA ASP A 317 55.98 -57.16 -3.28
C ASP A 317 54.96 -56.77 -2.17
N ALA A 318 53.65 -56.88 -2.45
CA ALA A 318 52.53 -56.44 -1.61
C ALA A 318 52.52 -54.94 -1.26
N ARG A 319 53.09 -54.09 -2.12
CA ARG A 319 53.04 -52.62 -1.98
C ARG A 319 51.75 -52.05 -2.56
N LEU A 320 51.20 -51.06 -1.87
CA LEU A 320 49.98 -50.36 -2.26
C LEU A 320 50.24 -49.39 -3.42
N HIS A 321 49.63 -49.67 -4.57
CA HIS A 321 49.56 -48.74 -5.71
C HIS A 321 48.44 -47.70 -5.55
N GLY A 322 47.35 -48.05 -4.85
CA GLY A 322 46.27 -47.12 -4.53
C GLY A 322 44.90 -47.80 -4.39
N HIS A 323 43.91 -46.99 -4.04
CA HIS A 323 42.50 -47.38 -3.94
C HIS A 323 41.72 -46.75 -5.09
N TYR A 324 40.93 -47.55 -5.82
CA TYR A 324 40.20 -47.11 -7.00
C TYR A 324 38.75 -47.60 -6.95
N LYS A 325 37.78 -46.71 -7.18
CA LYS A 325 36.36 -47.05 -7.26
C LYS A 325 36.02 -47.52 -8.67
N VAL A 326 35.50 -48.73 -8.79
CA VAL A 326 35.06 -49.32 -10.07
C VAL A 326 33.84 -48.55 -10.58
N ILE A 327 33.88 -48.18 -11.87
CA ILE A 327 32.79 -47.49 -12.58
C ILE A 327 32.17 -48.34 -13.68
N THR A 328 32.95 -49.23 -14.32
CA THR A 328 32.42 -50.24 -15.24
C THR A 328 33.04 -51.59 -14.95
N SER A 329 32.28 -52.66 -15.17
CA SER A 329 32.81 -54.03 -15.26
C SER A 329 32.15 -54.79 -16.41
N THR A 330 32.88 -55.71 -17.03
CA THR A 330 32.38 -56.66 -18.02
C THR A 330 32.89 -58.03 -17.64
N HIS A 331 31.95 -58.92 -17.33
CA HIS A 331 32.21 -60.27 -16.85
C HIS A 331 31.98 -61.26 -17.99
N GLN A 332 32.85 -62.24 -18.13
CA GLN A 332 32.71 -63.33 -19.08
C GLN A 332 32.99 -64.67 -18.39
N CYS A 333 32.20 -65.68 -18.71
CA CYS A 333 32.41 -67.05 -18.25
C CYS A 333 32.03 -68.05 -19.34
N THR A 334 32.85 -69.09 -19.48
CA THR A 334 32.62 -70.22 -20.40
C THR A 334 31.85 -71.36 -19.71
N ASP A 335 31.43 -72.35 -20.50
CA ASP A 335 30.84 -73.61 -20.02
C ASP A 335 31.81 -74.45 -19.15
N THR A 336 33.12 -74.29 -19.35
CA THR A 336 34.20 -74.88 -18.54
C THR A 336 34.44 -74.19 -17.19
N GLY A 337 33.78 -73.05 -16.93
CA GLY A 337 33.97 -72.25 -15.72
C GLY A 337 35.20 -71.34 -15.75
N ASP A 338 35.78 -71.08 -16.93
CA ASP A 338 36.87 -70.12 -17.11
C ASP A 338 36.29 -68.70 -17.05
N TYR A 339 36.36 -68.11 -15.86
CA TYR A 339 35.83 -66.79 -15.55
C TYR A 339 36.91 -65.72 -15.64
N ASN A 340 36.56 -64.57 -16.23
CA ASN A 340 37.34 -63.35 -16.11
C ASN A 340 36.42 -62.12 -16.15
N ASN A 341 36.94 -60.99 -15.69
CA ASN A 341 36.33 -59.69 -15.92
C ASN A 341 37.36 -58.64 -16.31
N THR A 342 36.92 -57.65 -17.08
CA THR A 342 37.62 -56.37 -17.26
C THR A 342 36.84 -55.28 -16.54
N PHE A 343 37.54 -54.30 -15.99
CA PHE A 343 36.92 -53.20 -15.27
C PHE A 343 37.64 -51.88 -15.55
N LYS A 344 36.88 -50.79 -15.42
CA LYS A 344 37.40 -49.42 -15.41
C LYS A 344 37.09 -48.79 -14.06
N ALA A 345 38.05 -48.06 -13.50
CA ALA A 345 37.94 -47.44 -12.19
C ALA A 345 38.55 -46.02 -12.18
N VAL A 346 38.16 -45.22 -11.21
CA VAL A 346 38.75 -43.90 -10.90
C VAL A 346 39.36 -43.91 -9.50
N PRO A 347 40.30 -43.01 -9.14
CA PRO A 347 40.81 -42.94 -7.78
C PRO A 347 39.69 -42.82 -6.75
N ALA A 348 39.75 -43.58 -5.65
CA ALA A 348 38.67 -43.63 -4.66
C ALA A 348 38.41 -42.27 -3.96
N SER A 349 39.37 -41.35 -4.02
CA SER A 349 39.25 -39.96 -3.57
C SER A 349 38.36 -39.08 -4.46
N VAL A 350 37.89 -39.57 -5.61
CA VAL A 350 36.98 -38.85 -6.51
C VAL A 350 35.59 -38.77 -5.88
N GLN A 351 35.19 -37.56 -5.49
CA GLN A 351 33.86 -37.28 -4.94
C GLN A 351 32.78 -37.19 -6.03
N ILE A 352 33.06 -36.45 -7.12
CA ILE A 352 32.12 -36.21 -8.22
C ILE A 352 32.37 -37.21 -9.37
N PRO A 353 31.36 -37.93 -9.88
CA PRO A 353 31.56 -38.95 -10.89
C PRO A 353 31.99 -38.39 -12.26
N PRO A 354 32.74 -39.17 -13.08
CA PRO A 354 33.17 -38.74 -14.41
C PRO A 354 32.03 -38.36 -15.36
N TYR A 355 30.86 -38.99 -15.22
CA TYR A 355 29.66 -38.75 -16.04
C TYR A 355 28.82 -37.55 -15.59
N ALA A 356 29.21 -36.81 -14.54
CA ALA A 356 28.46 -35.63 -14.11
C ALA A 356 28.28 -34.63 -15.28
N VAL A 357 27.12 -33.98 -15.37
CA VAL A 357 26.80 -32.97 -16.40
C VAL A 357 26.14 -31.76 -15.72
N PRO A 358 26.92 -30.85 -15.09
CA PRO A 358 26.37 -29.73 -14.31
C PRO A 358 25.46 -28.76 -15.09
N ASP A 359 25.52 -28.80 -16.43
CA ASP A 359 24.76 -27.99 -17.38
C ASP A 359 23.57 -28.78 -17.99
N SER A 360 23.08 -29.82 -17.31
CA SER A 360 22.00 -30.68 -17.80
C SER A 360 20.64 -30.29 -17.21
N TYR A 361 19.73 -29.87 -18.06
CA TYR A 361 18.38 -29.42 -17.71
C TYR A 361 17.37 -29.88 -18.77
N PRO A 362 16.10 -30.08 -18.39
CA PRO A 362 15.05 -30.48 -19.32
C PRO A 362 14.81 -29.36 -20.33
N LYS A 363 14.53 -29.72 -21.59
CA LYS A 363 14.24 -28.74 -22.64
C LYS A 363 12.76 -28.74 -22.98
N CYS A 364 12.15 -27.56 -22.98
CA CYS A 364 10.72 -27.39 -23.17
C CYS A 364 10.42 -26.26 -24.16
N GLU A 365 9.50 -26.52 -25.08
CA GLU A 365 8.91 -25.55 -26.00
C GLU A 365 7.83 -24.68 -25.34
N SER A 366 7.61 -23.49 -25.89
CA SER A 366 6.63 -22.55 -25.36
C SER A 366 5.21 -23.13 -25.41
N GLN A 367 4.46 -23.02 -24.31
CA GLN A 367 3.17 -23.70 -24.13
C GLN A 367 2.15 -22.87 -23.34
N PRO A 368 0.83 -23.05 -23.57
CA PRO A 368 -0.19 -22.33 -22.83
C PRO A 368 -0.33 -22.84 -21.39
N ALA A 369 -0.55 -21.92 -20.45
CA ALA A 369 -0.82 -22.20 -19.04
C ALA A 369 -1.95 -21.32 -18.50
N GLU A 370 -2.53 -21.73 -17.38
CA GLU A 370 -3.58 -21.01 -16.65
C GLU A 370 -2.98 -20.31 -15.44
N VAL A 371 -3.28 -19.03 -15.21
CA VAL A 371 -2.81 -18.27 -14.03
C VAL A 371 -3.52 -18.78 -12.78
N LYS A 372 -2.75 -19.17 -11.76
CA LYS A 372 -3.27 -19.70 -10.48
C LYS A 372 -3.15 -18.70 -9.34
N ASP A 373 -2.08 -17.91 -9.32
CA ASP A 373 -1.88 -16.80 -8.38
C ASP A 373 -1.14 -15.64 -9.07
N ASN A 374 -1.44 -14.41 -8.66
CA ASN A 374 -0.82 -13.18 -9.13
C ASN A 374 -0.41 -12.22 -7.98
N ASN A 375 -0.58 -12.63 -6.71
CA ASN A 375 -0.20 -11.87 -5.53
C ASN A 375 1.27 -12.13 -5.13
N ASP A 376 2.22 -11.73 -5.99
CA ASP A 376 3.65 -11.94 -5.80
C ASP A 376 4.17 -11.37 -4.45
N PRO A 377 4.63 -12.21 -3.49
CA PRO A 377 5.09 -11.77 -2.17
C PRO A 377 6.31 -10.84 -2.20
N ARG A 378 7.07 -10.79 -3.31
CA ARG A 378 8.21 -9.89 -3.51
C ARG A 378 7.86 -8.63 -4.31
N GLY A 379 6.63 -8.51 -4.82
CA GLY A 379 6.18 -7.37 -5.62
C GLY A 379 6.91 -7.18 -6.95
N LEU A 380 7.52 -8.24 -7.52
CA LEU A 380 8.29 -8.18 -8.77
C LEU A 380 7.39 -8.31 -10.03
N GLY A 381 6.08 -8.48 -9.87
CA GLY A 381 5.14 -8.68 -10.97
C GLY A 381 5.16 -10.10 -11.55
N ARG A 382 5.55 -11.08 -10.74
CA ARG A 382 5.53 -12.51 -11.10
C ARG A 382 4.13 -13.10 -10.95
N VAL A 383 3.91 -14.26 -11.55
CA VAL A 383 2.68 -15.05 -11.41
C VAL A 383 3.02 -16.52 -11.15
N GLN A 384 2.10 -17.27 -10.54
CA GLN A 384 2.13 -18.73 -10.54
C GLN A 384 1.18 -19.24 -11.62
N VAL A 385 1.61 -20.21 -12.42
CA VAL A 385 0.81 -20.76 -13.53
C VAL A 385 0.74 -22.28 -13.46
N GLN A 386 -0.21 -22.86 -14.19
CA GLN A 386 -0.41 -24.29 -14.31
C GLN A 386 -0.54 -24.70 -15.78
N MET A 387 0.43 -25.47 -16.25
CA MET A 387 0.45 -26.08 -17.58
C MET A 387 -0.48 -27.31 -17.62
N ALA A 388 -0.87 -27.77 -18.81
CA ALA A 388 -1.85 -28.83 -18.96
C ALA A 388 -1.46 -30.15 -18.26
N TRP A 389 -0.19 -30.56 -18.37
CA TRP A 389 0.35 -31.78 -17.75
C TRP A 389 0.50 -31.68 -16.22
N GLN A 390 0.53 -30.46 -15.65
CA GLN A 390 0.57 -30.26 -14.20
C GLN A 390 -0.80 -30.48 -13.52
N LYS A 391 -1.90 -30.50 -14.28
CA LYS A 391 -3.27 -30.50 -13.75
C LYS A 391 -3.64 -31.77 -12.99
N GLU A 392 -3.21 -32.94 -13.48
CA GLU A 392 -3.56 -34.24 -12.89
C GLU A 392 -3.03 -34.39 -11.47
N ASN A 393 -1.82 -33.91 -11.22
CA ASN A 393 -1.16 -33.93 -9.91
C ASN A 393 -1.39 -32.65 -9.07
N ALA A 394 -2.28 -31.75 -9.51
CA ALA A 394 -2.55 -30.44 -8.90
C ALA A 394 -1.30 -29.56 -8.67
N GLN A 395 -0.30 -29.68 -9.55
CA GLN A 395 0.98 -28.95 -9.47
C GLN A 395 0.88 -27.57 -10.12
N THR A 396 1.84 -26.68 -9.83
CA THR A 396 2.01 -25.36 -10.46
C THR A 396 3.51 -25.08 -10.68
N THR A 397 3.83 -24.00 -11.38
CA THR A 397 5.16 -23.38 -11.30
C THR A 397 5.40 -22.76 -9.92
N ASP A 398 6.65 -22.35 -9.64
CA ASP A 398 6.90 -21.32 -8.62
C ASP A 398 6.50 -19.95 -9.18
N TRP A 399 6.85 -18.86 -8.48
CA TRP A 399 6.66 -17.50 -8.96
C TRP A 399 7.55 -17.19 -10.18
N ILE A 400 6.95 -17.15 -11.38
CA ILE A 400 7.68 -16.95 -12.64
C ILE A 400 7.57 -15.51 -13.16
N PRO A 401 8.63 -14.96 -13.79
CA PRO A 401 8.61 -13.61 -14.35
C PRO A 401 7.56 -13.42 -15.45
N LEU A 402 7.05 -12.19 -15.56
CA LEU A 402 6.23 -11.72 -16.68
C LEU A 402 7.06 -10.81 -17.59
N ALA A 403 7.18 -11.16 -18.87
CA ALA A 403 7.79 -10.31 -19.88
C ALA A 403 6.85 -9.15 -20.27
N ALA A 404 6.97 -8.03 -19.58
CA ALA A 404 6.26 -6.81 -19.95
C ALA A 404 6.85 -6.16 -21.23
N ALA A 405 5.99 -5.57 -22.07
CA ALA A 405 6.40 -4.89 -23.32
C ALA A 405 7.41 -3.74 -23.10
N ASN A 406 7.44 -3.17 -21.90
CA ASN A 406 8.53 -2.34 -21.39
C ASN A 406 8.60 -2.50 -19.87
N ALA A 407 9.80 -2.59 -19.31
CA ALA A 407 10.03 -2.65 -17.87
C ALA A 407 11.29 -1.85 -17.48
N GLY A 408 11.30 -1.33 -16.25
CA GLY A 408 12.45 -0.69 -15.63
C GLY A 408 12.10 -0.13 -14.25
N ASN A 409 13.11 0.38 -13.54
CA ASN A 409 12.91 0.94 -12.20
C ASN A 409 11.84 2.05 -12.22
N ASN A 410 10.70 1.80 -11.56
CA ASN A 410 9.51 2.65 -11.50
C ASN A 410 8.94 3.09 -12.87
N LYS A 411 9.05 2.25 -13.91
CA LYS A 411 8.48 2.51 -15.25
C LYS A 411 8.15 1.24 -16.03
N GLY A 412 7.21 1.35 -16.97
CA GLY A 412 6.90 0.28 -17.93
C GLY A 412 5.40 -0.01 -18.03
N PHE A 413 5.08 -1.16 -18.63
CA PHE A 413 3.72 -1.70 -18.68
C PHE A 413 3.47 -2.59 -17.47
N HIS A 414 2.54 -2.20 -16.60
CA HIS A 414 2.12 -3.00 -15.45
C HIS A 414 0.71 -3.55 -15.68
N PHE A 415 0.64 -4.66 -16.41
CA PHE A 415 -0.58 -5.42 -16.70
C PHE A 415 -0.35 -6.87 -16.29
N ILE A 416 -0.50 -7.16 -15.00
CA ILE A 416 -0.36 -8.53 -14.48
C ILE A 416 -1.63 -9.32 -14.86
N PRO A 417 -1.50 -10.51 -15.46
CA PRO A 417 -2.64 -11.39 -15.73
C PRO A 417 -3.47 -11.70 -14.49
N GLU A 418 -4.79 -11.80 -14.67
CA GLU A 418 -5.73 -12.13 -13.59
C GLU A 418 -5.84 -13.66 -13.39
N ILE A 419 -6.21 -14.10 -12.18
CA ILE A 419 -6.37 -15.53 -11.88
C ILE A 419 -7.42 -16.16 -12.78
N GLY A 420 -7.08 -17.29 -13.41
CA GLY A 420 -7.89 -18.00 -14.40
C GLY A 420 -7.71 -17.53 -15.85
N GLU A 421 -6.92 -16.50 -16.12
CA GLU A 421 -6.56 -16.12 -17.49
C GLU A 421 -5.57 -17.11 -18.12
N MET A 422 -5.67 -17.28 -19.43
CA MET A 422 -4.73 -18.08 -20.22
C MET A 422 -3.53 -17.25 -20.65
N VAL A 423 -2.34 -17.74 -20.35
CA VAL A 423 -1.05 -17.15 -20.71
C VAL A 423 -0.25 -18.09 -21.61
N ILE A 424 0.70 -17.53 -22.35
CA ILE A 424 1.74 -18.30 -23.05
C ILE A 424 3.03 -18.23 -22.21
N VAL A 425 3.56 -19.41 -21.87
CA VAL A 425 4.81 -19.57 -21.10
C VAL A 425 5.91 -19.98 -22.06
N ASP A 426 7.06 -19.35 -21.94
CA ASP A 426 8.29 -19.71 -22.64
C ASP A 426 9.42 -19.95 -21.62
N PHE A 427 10.57 -20.43 -22.07
CA PHE A 427 11.61 -20.97 -21.19
C PHE A 427 12.99 -20.37 -21.47
N ILE A 428 13.67 -19.88 -20.44
CA ILE A 428 14.96 -19.21 -20.59
C ILE A 428 15.99 -20.20 -21.14
N SER A 429 16.51 -19.92 -22.35
CA SER A 429 17.38 -20.84 -23.10
C SER A 429 16.78 -22.25 -23.31
N GLY A 430 15.44 -22.34 -23.29
CA GLY A 430 14.67 -23.59 -23.38
C GLY A 430 14.63 -24.42 -22.09
N ASN A 431 15.19 -23.96 -20.96
CA ASN A 431 15.20 -24.72 -19.71
C ASN A 431 13.79 -24.78 -19.09
N ALA A 432 13.19 -25.98 -18.98
CA ALA A 432 11.84 -26.15 -18.42
C ALA A 432 11.73 -25.70 -16.95
N GLU A 433 12.85 -25.63 -16.22
CA GLU A 433 12.95 -25.17 -14.83
C GLU A 433 13.07 -23.65 -14.71
N LEU A 434 13.21 -22.91 -15.83
CA LEU A 434 13.11 -21.45 -15.90
C LEU A 434 11.98 -20.96 -16.82
N PRO A 435 10.71 -21.25 -16.48
CA PRO A 435 9.57 -20.67 -17.19
C PRO A 435 9.47 -19.15 -16.95
N TYR A 436 8.92 -18.44 -17.93
CA TYR A 436 8.49 -17.05 -17.82
C TYR A 436 7.29 -16.81 -18.74
N VAL A 437 6.36 -15.95 -18.33
CA VAL A 437 5.19 -15.60 -19.15
C VAL A 437 5.58 -14.60 -20.24
N THR A 438 5.25 -14.90 -21.49
CA THR A 438 5.49 -14.01 -22.64
C THR A 438 4.28 -13.15 -23.02
N GLY A 439 3.08 -13.51 -22.56
CA GLY A 439 1.85 -12.73 -22.79
C GLY A 439 0.57 -13.50 -22.46
N THR A 440 -0.58 -12.88 -22.69
CA THR A 440 -1.93 -13.46 -22.51
C THR A 440 -2.54 -13.90 -23.85
N LEU A 441 -3.48 -14.86 -23.79
CA LEU A 441 -4.15 -15.44 -24.95
C LEU A 441 -5.67 -15.28 -24.86
N PHE A 442 -6.29 -14.71 -25.89
CA PHE A 442 -7.75 -14.78 -26.06
C PHE A 442 -8.17 -16.20 -26.50
N HIS A 443 -9.31 -16.67 -26.00
CA HIS A 443 -9.90 -17.95 -26.37
C HIS A 443 -11.45 -17.86 -26.33
N ASN A 444 -12.16 -18.95 -26.59
CA ASN A 444 -13.62 -18.92 -26.67
C ASN A 444 -14.32 -18.49 -25.36
N GLY A 445 -13.67 -18.70 -24.20
CA GLY A 445 -14.17 -18.26 -22.88
C GLY A 445 -13.76 -16.83 -22.50
N ALA A 446 -12.62 -16.34 -22.99
CA ALA A 446 -12.14 -14.97 -22.77
C ALA A 446 -11.86 -14.31 -24.12
N LYS A 447 -12.86 -13.55 -24.62
CA LYS A 447 -12.79 -12.79 -25.88
C LYS A 447 -12.54 -11.31 -25.58
N SER A 448 -11.86 -10.61 -26.48
CA SER A 448 -11.57 -9.17 -26.31
C SER A 448 -12.81 -8.28 -26.25
N GLY A 449 -13.93 -8.68 -26.85
CA GLY A 449 -15.13 -7.85 -27.01
C GLY A 449 -15.06 -6.82 -28.15
N TYR A 450 -13.89 -6.58 -28.72
CA TYR A 450 -13.64 -5.56 -29.75
C TYR A 450 -13.55 -6.11 -31.18
N HIS A 451 -14.04 -7.34 -31.44
CA HIS A 451 -14.05 -7.89 -32.79
C HIS A 451 -15.02 -7.12 -33.70
N SER A 452 -14.54 -6.67 -34.86
CA SER A 452 -15.37 -6.19 -35.96
C SER A 452 -14.96 -6.84 -37.28
N PRO A 453 -15.85 -6.97 -38.28
CA PRO A 453 -15.57 -7.69 -39.53
C PRO A 453 -14.39 -7.15 -40.34
N THR A 454 -14.09 -5.85 -40.21
CA THR A 454 -12.96 -5.18 -40.87
C THR A 454 -11.80 -4.89 -39.92
N ASN A 455 -11.84 -5.38 -38.68
CA ASN A 455 -10.84 -5.15 -37.63
C ASN A 455 -10.52 -3.66 -37.40
N HIS A 456 -11.52 -2.78 -37.49
CA HIS A 456 -11.34 -1.33 -37.33
C HIS A 456 -11.21 -0.88 -35.87
N LEU A 457 -11.51 -1.72 -34.88
CA LEU A 457 -11.38 -1.38 -33.46
C LEU A 457 -10.04 -1.85 -32.90
N LYS A 458 -9.31 -0.98 -32.20
CA LYS A 458 -8.16 -1.31 -31.34
C LYS A 458 -8.46 -0.82 -29.93
N ALA A 459 -8.20 -1.61 -28.89
CA ALA A 459 -8.56 -1.21 -27.54
C ALA A 459 -7.61 -1.74 -26.45
N ILE A 460 -7.58 -1.01 -25.35
CA ILE A 460 -7.02 -1.43 -24.05
C ILE A 460 -8.16 -1.29 -23.04
N GLN A 461 -8.48 -2.32 -22.27
CA GLN A 461 -9.55 -2.29 -21.27
C GLN A 461 -9.14 -3.03 -20.00
N SER A 462 -9.46 -2.46 -18.83
CA SER A 462 -9.32 -3.12 -17.53
C SER A 462 -10.58 -3.92 -17.15
N ARG A 463 -10.43 -4.89 -16.24
CA ARG A 463 -11.53 -5.73 -15.74
C ARG A 463 -12.73 -4.95 -15.18
N ARG A 464 -12.52 -3.73 -14.67
CA ARG A 464 -13.60 -2.87 -14.15
C ARG A 464 -14.30 -2.02 -15.21
N GLY A 465 -13.78 -1.94 -16.45
CA GLY A 465 -14.41 -1.23 -17.55
C GLY A 465 -13.72 0.06 -18.00
N ASN A 466 -12.64 0.50 -17.34
CA ASN A 466 -11.84 1.62 -17.82
C ASN A 466 -11.19 1.22 -19.16
N LYS A 467 -11.34 2.05 -20.20
CA LYS A 467 -10.97 1.67 -21.57
C LYS A 467 -10.41 2.84 -22.38
N VAL A 468 -9.50 2.50 -23.29
CA VAL A 468 -9.06 3.34 -24.41
C VAL A 468 -9.43 2.59 -25.68
N VAL A 469 -10.17 3.20 -26.60
CA VAL A 469 -10.64 2.60 -27.85
C VAL A 469 -10.29 3.52 -29.01
N MET A 470 -9.74 2.96 -30.08
CA MET A 470 -9.46 3.61 -31.36
C MET A 470 -10.29 2.92 -32.43
N ASN A 471 -10.96 3.70 -33.28
CA ASN A 471 -11.79 3.21 -34.37
C ASN A 471 -11.28 3.77 -35.70
N ASP A 472 -10.56 2.93 -36.43
CA ASP A 472 -9.91 3.27 -37.71
C ASP A 472 -10.89 3.53 -38.86
N GLN A 473 -12.16 3.15 -38.72
CA GLN A 473 -13.17 3.38 -39.76
C GLN A 473 -13.56 4.86 -39.84
N ASP A 474 -13.76 5.47 -38.68
CA ASP A 474 -14.21 6.85 -38.56
C ASP A 474 -13.07 7.79 -38.08
N GLY A 475 -11.90 7.24 -37.77
CA GLY A 475 -10.73 7.96 -37.24
C GLY A 475 -10.83 8.36 -35.76
N SER A 476 -11.89 7.94 -35.07
CA SER A 476 -12.21 8.38 -33.70
C SER A 476 -11.41 7.67 -32.60
N MET A 477 -11.23 8.34 -31.46
CA MET A 477 -10.60 7.80 -30.24
C MET A 477 -11.47 8.11 -29.01
N LEU A 478 -11.56 7.16 -28.08
CA LEU A 478 -12.30 7.25 -26.83
C LEU A 478 -11.41 6.87 -25.66
N VAL A 479 -11.40 7.68 -24.60
CA VAL A 479 -10.89 7.32 -23.26
C VAL A 479 -12.06 7.43 -22.30
N GLU A 480 -12.42 6.36 -21.60
CA GLU A 480 -13.62 6.31 -20.74
C GLU A 480 -13.36 5.49 -19.47
N ASP A 481 -13.87 5.96 -18.33
CA ASP A 481 -13.85 5.23 -17.07
C ASP A 481 -15.08 4.31 -16.88
N ALA A 482 -15.05 3.47 -15.86
CA ALA A 482 -16.15 2.56 -15.54
C ALA A 482 -17.50 3.24 -15.18
N TYR A 483 -17.53 4.57 -15.05
CA TYR A 483 -18.69 5.36 -14.58
C TYR A 483 -19.18 6.38 -15.62
N GLY A 484 -18.65 6.36 -16.86
CA GLY A 484 -19.11 7.17 -17.98
C GLY A 484 -18.48 8.56 -18.10
N ALA A 485 -17.42 8.87 -17.34
CA ALA A 485 -16.57 10.02 -17.64
C ALA A 485 -15.72 9.69 -18.88
N LYS A 486 -15.83 10.49 -19.94
CA LYS A 486 -15.22 10.20 -21.25
C LYS A 486 -14.55 11.42 -21.89
N TRP A 487 -13.49 11.16 -22.63
CA TRP A 487 -12.86 12.06 -23.60
C TRP A 487 -13.00 11.39 -24.96
N PHE A 488 -13.71 12.02 -25.90
CA PHE A 488 -14.00 11.47 -27.21
C PHE A 488 -13.52 12.41 -28.31
N MET A 489 -12.71 11.88 -29.23
CA MET A 489 -12.17 12.57 -30.39
C MET A 489 -12.86 11.96 -31.61
N ASP A 490 -13.55 12.75 -32.43
CA ASP A 490 -14.49 12.24 -33.43
C ASP A 490 -13.87 11.80 -34.78
N GLY A 491 -12.56 11.98 -34.95
CA GLY A 491 -11.83 11.75 -36.20
C GLY A 491 -11.83 12.93 -37.18
N ASN A 492 -12.72 13.91 -37.01
CA ASN A 492 -12.79 15.14 -37.82
C ASN A 492 -12.04 16.33 -37.16
N GLY A 493 -11.35 16.08 -36.05
CA GLY A 493 -10.62 17.09 -35.28
C GLY A 493 -11.41 17.70 -34.12
N ASN A 494 -12.64 17.24 -33.85
CA ASN A 494 -13.41 17.68 -32.69
C ASN A 494 -13.07 16.83 -31.46
N ILE A 495 -13.17 17.42 -30.27
CA ILE A 495 -13.01 16.74 -28.98
C ILE A 495 -14.18 17.09 -28.06
N GLU A 496 -14.88 16.07 -27.56
CA GLU A 496 -15.93 16.16 -26.54
C GLU A 496 -15.39 15.61 -25.21
N VAL A 497 -15.49 16.39 -24.13
CA VAL A 497 -15.15 15.95 -22.77
C VAL A 497 -16.40 15.96 -21.92
N ASN A 498 -16.84 14.78 -21.47
CA ASN A 498 -18.04 14.61 -20.64
C ASN A 498 -17.68 14.03 -19.27
N ALA A 499 -18.12 14.69 -18.21
CA ALA A 499 -17.96 14.23 -16.82
C ALA A 499 -19.34 14.27 -16.13
N PRO A 500 -20.01 13.11 -15.89
CA PRO A 500 -21.38 13.07 -15.38
C PRO A 500 -21.60 13.80 -14.04
N ASN A 501 -20.56 13.93 -13.21
CA ASN A 501 -20.64 14.55 -11.89
C ASN A 501 -19.91 15.90 -11.82
N ARG A 502 -18.61 15.93 -12.16
CA ARG A 502 -17.78 17.14 -12.02
C ARG A 502 -16.49 17.06 -12.85
N LEU A 503 -16.23 18.09 -13.66
CA LEU A 503 -14.92 18.38 -14.23
C LEU A 503 -14.21 19.44 -13.36
N ARG A 504 -12.89 19.29 -13.12
CA ARG A 504 -12.06 20.27 -12.39
C ARG A 504 -10.71 20.40 -13.08
N LEU A 505 -10.35 21.63 -13.45
CA LEU A 505 -9.04 21.97 -14.02
C LEU A 505 -8.24 22.73 -12.96
N ASN A 506 -7.10 22.20 -12.52
CA ASN A 506 -6.18 22.87 -11.62
C ASN A 506 -4.80 22.95 -12.29
N ALA A 507 -4.24 24.14 -12.42
CA ALA A 507 -2.87 24.37 -12.89
C ALA A 507 -2.37 25.72 -12.34
N THR A 508 -1.06 25.97 -12.44
CA THR A 508 -0.48 27.30 -12.17
C THR A 508 -1.03 28.34 -13.15
N ASP A 509 -1.11 27.97 -14.42
CA ASP A 509 -1.63 28.79 -15.53
C ASP A 509 -2.60 27.95 -16.37
N ILE A 510 -3.68 28.56 -16.86
CA ILE A 510 -4.63 27.97 -17.80
C ILE A 510 -4.89 29.00 -18.91
N GLU A 511 -4.62 28.63 -20.16
CA GLU A 511 -4.87 29.46 -21.35
C GLU A 511 -5.96 28.82 -22.21
N LEU A 512 -6.95 29.61 -22.65
CA LEU A 512 -8.07 29.17 -23.48
C LEU A 512 -8.18 30.08 -24.71
N ASN A 513 -7.76 29.56 -25.87
CA ASN A 513 -7.79 30.29 -27.14
C ASN A 513 -8.84 29.71 -28.09
N ALA A 514 -9.67 30.57 -28.66
CA ALA A 514 -10.63 30.21 -29.71
C ALA A 514 -10.51 31.17 -30.89
N TYR A 515 -10.36 30.62 -32.10
CA TYR A 515 -10.19 31.42 -33.32
C TYR A 515 -11.48 32.09 -33.82
N ASN A 516 -12.64 31.50 -33.49
CA ASN A 516 -13.95 32.02 -33.85
C ASN A 516 -14.69 32.53 -32.61
N ASN A 517 -15.25 31.63 -31.79
CA ASN A 517 -16.09 31.96 -30.64
C ASN A 517 -15.68 31.12 -29.43
N LEU A 518 -15.86 31.68 -28.22
CA LEU A 518 -15.85 30.96 -26.95
C LEU A 518 -17.23 31.13 -26.30
N GLU A 519 -17.91 30.01 -26.02
CA GLU A 519 -19.28 30.00 -25.47
C GLU A 519 -19.31 29.22 -24.15
N MET A 520 -20.08 29.71 -23.17
CA MET A 520 -20.19 29.12 -21.84
C MET A 520 -21.65 29.09 -21.38
N ASN A 521 -22.30 27.92 -21.52
CA ASN A 521 -23.67 27.71 -21.07
C ASN A 521 -23.70 27.06 -19.69
N VAL A 522 -24.30 27.74 -18.71
CA VAL A 522 -24.42 27.26 -17.32
C VAL A 522 -25.83 27.55 -16.82
N SER A 523 -26.57 26.51 -16.42
CA SER A 523 -27.99 26.62 -16.03
C SER A 523 -28.24 27.37 -14.72
N ASN A 524 -27.24 27.41 -13.84
CA ASN A 524 -27.30 28.10 -12.55
C ASN A 524 -26.36 29.32 -12.57
N ASN A 525 -25.22 29.25 -11.88
CA ASN A 525 -24.34 30.40 -11.67
C ASN A 525 -22.96 30.19 -12.30
N ILE A 526 -22.47 31.19 -13.04
CA ILE A 526 -21.05 31.33 -13.37
C ILE A 526 -20.39 32.16 -12.28
N VAL A 527 -19.38 31.60 -11.60
CA VAL A 527 -18.60 32.31 -10.57
C VAL A 527 -17.15 32.39 -11.02
N MET A 528 -16.70 33.60 -11.37
CA MET A 528 -15.30 33.88 -11.70
C MET A 528 -14.63 34.59 -10.51
N ASN A 529 -13.82 33.88 -9.73
CA ASN A 529 -13.01 34.46 -8.68
C ASN A 529 -11.58 34.69 -9.19
N VAL A 530 -11.17 35.95 -9.35
CA VAL A 530 -9.85 36.33 -9.85
C VAL A 530 -9.12 37.15 -8.78
N MET A 531 -8.13 36.52 -8.13
CA MET A 531 -7.47 37.05 -6.92
C MET A 531 -6.65 38.34 -7.11
N SER A 532 -6.38 38.76 -8.35
CA SER A 532 -5.50 39.91 -8.64
C SER A 532 -6.08 40.84 -9.70
N LYS A 533 -6.14 40.43 -10.98
CA LYS A 533 -6.62 41.26 -12.09
C LYS A 533 -7.34 40.44 -13.12
N PHE A 534 -8.54 40.87 -13.50
CA PHE A 534 -9.29 40.36 -14.63
C PHE A 534 -9.23 41.37 -15.79
N PHE A 535 -8.91 40.91 -16.99
CA PHE A 535 -8.72 41.75 -18.16
C PHE A 535 -9.65 41.30 -19.29
N VAL A 536 -10.33 42.26 -19.93
CA VAL A 536 -11.14 42.05 -21.14
C VAL A 536 -10.64 43.00 -22.21
N PHE A 537 -10.15 42.44 -23.32
CA PHE A 537 -9.59 43.18 -24.44
C PHE A 537 -10.36 42.89 -25.73
N THR A 538 -10.94 43.91 -26.33
CA THR A 538 -11.50 43.89 -27.69
C THR A 538 -11.04 45.14 -28.44
N PRO A 539 -11.24 45.23 -29.78
CA PRO A 539 -10.88 46.43 -30.55
C PRO A 539 -11.62 47.71 -30.11
N TYR A 540 -12.78 47.57 -29.48
CA TYR A 540 -13.69 48.66 -29.13
C TYR A 540 -13.79 48.90 -27.61
N LEU A 541 -13.61 47.85 -26.81
CA LEU A 541 -13.70 47.88 -25.35
C LEU A 541 -12.41 47.31 -24.74
N LYS A 542 -11.72 48.14 -23.97
CA LYS A 542 -10.58 47.74 -23.13
C LYS A 542 -10.97 47.94 -21.67
N GLN A 543 -11.32 46.85 -20.99
CA GLN A 543 -11.81 46.86 -19.63
C GLN A 543 -10.87 46.07 -18.72
N MET A 544 -10.44 46.69 -17.63
CA MET A 544 -9.53 46.11 -16.64
C MET A 544 -10.18 46.21 -15.26
N VAL A 545 -10.21 45.09 -14.56
CA VAL A 545 -10.84 44.93 -13.25
C VAL A 545 -9.78 44.49 -12.25
N SER A 546 -9.43 45.39 -11.34
CA SER A 546 -8.32 45.22 -10.36
C SER A 546 -8.83 45.03 -8.93
N GLY A 547 -10.05 44.50 -8.79
CA GLY A 547 -10.83 44.37 -7.55
C GLY A 547 -12.17 43.73 -7.88
N VAL A 548 -13.23 44.01 -7.12
CA VAL A 548 -14.58 43.50 -7.46
C VAL A 548 -15.22 44.40 -8.53
N MET A 549 -15.42 43.89 -9.74
CA MET A 549 -16.36 44.50 -10.71
C MET A 549 -17.79 44.11 -10.34
N SER A 550 -18.32 44.82 -9.35
CA SER A 550 -19.75 44.82 -9.08
C SER A 550 -20.46 45.70 -10.11
N LEU A 551 -20.89 45.12 -11.23
CA LEU A 551 -22.01 45.69 -11.99
C LEU A 551 -23.32 45.42 -11.24
N PHE A 552 -23.50 46.12 -10.12
CA PHE A 552 -24.79 46.34 -9.50
C PHE A 552 -25.13 47.83 -9.69
N GLY A 553 -26.21 48.13 -10.41
CA GLY A 553 -26.53 49.48 -10.83
C GLY A 553 -27.09 50.38 -9.72
N GLY A 554 -26.24 50.89 -8.83
CA GLY A 554 -26.53 52.06 -7.98
C GLY A 554 -25.98 53.35 -8.61
N LYS A 555 -24.70 53.32 -9.02
CA LYS A 555 -24.10 54.25 -10.00
C LYS A 555 -23.07 53.51 -10.85
N THR A 556 -23.29 53.50 -12.16
CA THR A 556 -22.41 52.88 -13.17
C THR A 556 -21.60 53.96 -13.89
N LEU A 557 -20.31 53.73 -14.17
CA LEU A 557 -19.52 54.60 -15.03
C LEU A 557 -19.39 53.97 -16.43
N ILE A 558 -20.07 54.58 -17.41
CA ILE A 558 -20.03 54.20 -18.82
C ILE A 558 -19.15 55.23 -19.53
N ASN A 559 -18.24 54.80 -20.41
CA ASN A 559 -17.35 55.68 -21.16
C ASN A 559 -17.19 55.21 -22.60
N SER A 560 -17.15 56.14 -23.56
CA SER A 560 -17.25 55.92 -25.00
C SER A 560 -16.55 57.04 -25.76
N LYS A 561 -16.09 56.77 -26.99
CA LYS A 561 -15.28 57.71 -27.79
C LYS A 561 -16.08 58.81 -28.49
N GLU A 562 -17.39 58.63 -28.64
CA GLU A 562 -18.28 59.55 -29.37
C GLU A 562 -19.46 59.99 -28.49
N GLU A 563 -20.17 59.04 -27.88
CA GLU A 563 -21.35 59.31 -27.04
C GLU A 563 -21.43 58.38 -25.82
N ILE A 564 -21.72 58.96 -24.64
CA ILE A 564 -22.18 58.25 -23.44
C ILE A 564 -23.63 58.68 -23.19
N LYS A 565 -24.59 57.75 -23.25
CA LYS A 565 -26.01 58.02 -23.01
C LYS A 565 -26.50 57.29 -21.76
N ILE A 566 -27.15 58.01 -20.85
CA ILE A 566 -27.73 57.46 -19.60
C ILE A 566 -29.18 57.92 -19.52
N GLU A 567 -30.13 57.01 -19.67
CA GLU A 567 -31.57 57.27 -19.57
C GLU A 567 -32.17 56.44 -18.43
N SER A 568 -33.03 57.07 -17.61
CA SER A 568 -33.77 56.43 -16.52
C SER A 568 -35.00 57.30 -16.19
N PRO A 569 -36.20 56.73 -15.90
CA PRO A 569 -37.42 57.51 -15.62
C PRO A 569 -37.30 58.50 -14.46
N GLU A 570 -36.50 58.14 -13.46
CA GLU A 570 -35.93 59.01 -12.43
C GLU A 570 -34.44 58.63 -12.29
N LEU A 571 -33.51 59.57 -12.00
CA LEU A 571 -32.04 59.33 -12.16
C LEU A 571 -31.15 59.75 -10.96
N TYR A 572 -30.94 58.79 -10.03
CA TYR A 572 -29.68 58.38 -9.35
C TYR A 572 -28.53 59.37 -8.98
N ALA A 573 -28.62 60.70 -9.07
CA ALA A 573 -27.42 61.54 -9.24
C ALA A 573 -26.82 62.26 -8.01
N ALA A 574 -26.99 61.81 -6.76
CA ALA A 574 -26.51 62.54 -5.56
C ALA A 574 -24.97 62.66 -5.38
N GLY A 575 -24.48 63.79 -4.83
CA GLY A 575 -23.08 64.02 -4.46
C GLY A 575 -22.91 64.67 -3.09
N LYS A 576 -22.58 63.90 -2.04
CA LYS A 576 -22.60 64.31 -0.62
C LYS A 576 -21.56 65.40 -0.20
N LYS A 577 -20.87 66.05 -1.15
CA LYS A 577 -19.92 67.17 -0.91
C LYS A 577 -19.87 68.16 -2.08
N LYS A 578 -19.84 67.68 -3.33
CA LYS A 578 -20.02 68.45 -4.58
C LYS A 578 -20.49 67.48 -5.67
N LEU A 579 -21.41 67.92 -6.53
CA LEU A 579 -21.68 67.29 -7.83
C LEU A 579 -21.26 68.28 -8.93
N PHE A 580 -20.77 67.77 -10.06
CA PHE A 580 -20.17 68.59 -11.11
C PHE A 580 -20.53 68.02 -12.48
N LEU A 581 -21.27 68.79 -13.29
CA LEU A 581 -21.41 68.59 -14.73
C LEU A 581 -20.64 69.68 -15.46
N HIS A 582 -19.95 69.29 -16.52
CA HIS A 582 -19.05 70.15 -17.29
C HIS A 582 -19.12 69.74 -18.77
N SER A 583 -19.00 70.72 -19.66
CA SER A 583 -18.98 70.57 -21.11
C SER A 583 -18.14 71.71 -21.68
N GLU A 584 -17.33 71.41 -22.70
CA GLU A 584 -16.43 72.41 -23.31
C GLU A 584 -17.19 73.45 -24.16
N GLU A 585 -18.42 73.15 -24.59
CA GLU A 585 -19.26 74.08 -25.38
C GLU A 585 -20.60 74.44 -24.69
N THR A 586 -21.43 73.48 -24.28
CA THR A 586 -22.77 73.75 -23.70
C THR A 586 -23.31 72.58 -22.86
N ALA A 587 -24.09 72.87 -21.81
CA ALA A 587 -24.85 71.92 -20.99
C ALA A 587 -26.27 72.47 -20.65
N THR A 588 -27.31 71.62 -20.61
CA THR A 588 -28.73 72.05 -20.66
C THR A 588 -29.67 71.18 -19.79
N ILE A 589 -30.71 71.77 -19.17
CA ILE A 589 -31.77 71.11 -18.36
C ILE A 589 -33.14 71.76 -18.69
N ASN A 590 -34.26 71.00 -18.77
CA ASN A 590 -35.58 71.49 -19.26
C ASN A 590 -36.81 70.76 -18.63
N SER A 591 -37.94 71.45 -18.43
CA SER A 591 -39.23 70.90 -17.97
C SER A 591 -40.43 71.71 -18.51
N LYS A 592 -41.60 71.06 -18.68
CA LYS A 592 -42.87 71.71 -19.10
C LYS A 592 -43.79 72.14 -17.93
N GLY A 593 -43.32 71.97 -16.68
CA GLY A 593 -44.05 72.27 -15.44
C GLY A 593 -43.30 73.25 -14.51
N ILE A 594 -42.80 72.78 -13.36
CA ILE A 594 -42.16 73.57 -12.26
C ILE A 594 -40.83 72.89 -11.79
N ALA A 595 -39.83 73.62 -11.21
CA ALA A 595 -38.51 73.10 -10.72
C ALA A 595 -37.78 74.01 -9.65
N GLU A 596 -36.87 73.49 -8.78
CA GLU A 596 -36.17 74.21 -7.64
C GLU A 596 -34.71 73.74 -7.27
N VAL A 597 -33.92 74.51 -6.45
CA VAL A 597 -32.44 74.32 -6.08
C VAL A 597 -31.98 75.03 -4.74
N LYS A 598 -31.23 74.42 -3.76
CA LYS A 598 -30.90 75.01 -2.39
C LYS A 598 -29.55 74.59 -1.69
N GLY A 599 -28.98 75.34 -0.70
CA GLY A 599 -27.69 75.01 0.02
C GLY A 599 -27.30 75.82 1.31
N GLU A 600 -26.35 75.33 2.13
CA GLU A 600 -26.16 75.66 3.58
C GLU A 600 -25.54 77.04 3.96
N GLN A 601 -24.35 77.43 3.46
CA GLN A 601 -23.76 78.77 3.74
C GLN A 601 -24.22 79.87 2.77
N GLY A 602 -25.36 79.65 2.12
CA GLY A 602 -25.86 80.50 1.03
C GLY A 602 -25.23 80.16 -0.32
N ASN A 603 -26.08 80.10 -1.34
CA ASN A 603 -25.65 79.82 -2.70
C ASN A 603 -25.01 81.08 -3.31
N LYS A 604 -23.68 81.15 -3.42
CA LYS A 604 -23.08 81.84 -4.58
C LYS A 604 -23.39 80.98 -5.80
N HIS A 605 -24.12 81.53 -6.77
CA HIS A 605 -24.49 80.86 -8.02
C HIS A 605 -23.28 80.17 -8.66
N SER A 606 -23.37 78.95 -9.18
CA SER A 606 -24.49 77.98 -9.26
C SER A 606 -23.86 76.58 -9.48
N ASN A 607 -24.55 75.44 -9.49
CA ASN A 607 -25.97 75.12 -9.43
C ASN A 607 -26.08 73.84 -8.60
N VAL A 608 -26.99 73.75 -7.62
CA VAL A 608 -27.08 72.55 -6.77
C VAL A 608 -27.86 71.46 -7.50
N ALA A 609 -27.39 70.22 -7.42
CA ALA A 609 -28.10 69.06 -7.93
C ALA A 609 -28.61 68.24 -6.74
N ASP A 610 -29.93 68.15 -6.61
CA ASP A 610 -30.60 67.32 -5.62
C ASP A 610 -31.00 65.94 -6.17
N LYS A 611 -31.49 65.09 -5.28
CA LYS A 611 -31.28 63.65 -5.31
C LYS A 611 -32.45 62.90 -5.94
N TYR A 612 -32.18 62.08 -6.95
CA TYR A 612 -32.57 60.66 -6.87
C TYR A 612 -31.77 60.01 -5.72
N ASP A 613 -32.37 59.24 -4.79
CA ASP A 613 -31.63 58.45 -3.78
C ASP A 613 -31.50 56.96 -4.20
N VAL A 614 -32.10 55.94 -3.54
CA VAL A 614 -31.89 54.49 -3.88
C VAL A 614 -33.03 53.61 -3.30
N ALA A 615 -33.26 52.40 -3.84
CA ALA A 615 -33.97 51.34 -3.11
C ALA A 615 -33.34 51.16 -1.71
N PRO A 616 -34.14 51.08 -0.62
CA PRO A 616 -33.60 51.20 0.72
C PRO A 616 -32.59 50.09 1.01
N ALA A 617 -31.42 50.48 1.51
CA ALA A 617 -30.59 49.55 2.25
C ALA A 617 -31.39 49.09 3.47
N GLU A 618 -31.31 47.80 3.78
CA GLU A 618 -31.90 47.21 4.98
C GLU A 618 -31.51 48.02 6.22
N GLU A 619 -32.50 48.38 7.05
CA GLU A 619 -32.32 49.20 8.27
C GLU A 619 -33.15 48.65 9.43
N ILE A 620 -32.62 48.74 10.65
CA ILE A 620 -33.34 48.42 11.89
C ILE A 620 -34.14 49.64 12.34
N ALA A 621 -35.46 49.49 12.59
CA ALA A 621 -36.32 50.59 13.03
C ALA A 621 -37.51 50.14 13.90
N LEU A 622 -38.12 51.09 14.62
CA LEU A 622 -39.21 50.93 15.60
C LEU A 622 -38.83 50.17 16.88
N ALA A 623 -38.15 49.03 16.72
CA ALA A 623 -37.55 48.28 17.82
C ALA A 623 -36.20 47.70 17.41
N ILE A 624 -35.41 47.29 18.39
CA ILE A 624 -34.11 46.65 18.24
C ILE A 624 -34.13 45.40 19.11
N VAL A 625 -33.92 44.23 18.52
CA VAL A 625 -33.91 42.93 19.19
C VAL A 625 -32.53 42.32 19.02
N VAL A 626 -31.81 42.14 20.12
CA VAL A 626 -30.46 41.57 20.11
C VAL A 626 -30.39 40.27 20.90
N PHE A 627 -29.67 39.31 20.34
CA PHE A 627 -29.56 37.95 20.86
C PHE A 627 -28.23 37.77 21.60
N ARG A 628 -28.26 37.02 22.70
CA ARG A 628 -27.11 36.75 23.58
C ARG A 628 -27.15 35.30 24.03
N THR A 629 -26.01 34.74 24.40
CA THR A 629 -25.96 33.49 25.18
C THR A 629 -26.52 33.72 26.59
N GLN A 630 -26.97 32.67 27.26
CA GLN A 630 -27.34 32.75 28.67
C GLN A 630 -26.12 32.98 29.56
N GLN A 631 -26.19 33.91 30.51
CA GLN A 631 -25.09 34.19 31.45
C GLN A 631 -24.71 32.94 32.27
N ASN A 632 -25.71 32.31 32.90
CA ASN A 632 -25.53 31.23 33.88
C ASN A 632 -26.09 29.86 33.42
N GLY A 633 -26.18 29.61 32.11
CA GLY A 633 -26.77 28.36 31.58
C GLY A 633 -26.12 27.81 30.31
N TYR A 634 -25.38 28.63 29.55
CA TYR A 634 -24.68 28.20 28.34
C TYR A 634 -23.24 27.77 28.68
N ASN A 635 -22.85 26.56 28.27
CA ASN A 635 -21.52 25.98 28.40
C ASN A 635 -20.91 25.60 27.04
N GLY A 636 -21.46 26.15 25.95
CA GLY A 636 -20.92 25.99 24.60
C GLY A 636 -21.55 24.87 23.77
N GLU A 637 -22.77 24.47 24.08
CA GLU A 637 -23.51 23.32 23.50
C GLU A 637 -23.87 23.49 22.01
N PHE A 638 -23.88 24.74 21.54
CA PHE A 638 -24.07 25.20 20.16
C PHE A 638 -23.14 26.40 19.94
N GLY A 639 -22.80 26.78 18.71
CA GLY A 639 -21.90 27.92 18.48
C GLY A 639 -22.68 29.22 18.30
N PHE A 640 -22.31 30.26 19.04
CA PHE A 640 -22.91 31.58 18.90
C PHE A 640 -21.86 32.68 19.03
N ASP A 641 -21.70 33.48 17.98
CA ASP A 641 -20.69 34.55 17.89
C ASP A 641 -21.35 35.90 17.60
N TRP A 642 -21.06 36.90 18.42
CA TRP A 642 -21.69 38.22 18.38
C TRP A 642 -20.70 39.31 18.78
N LEU A 643 -20.77 40.47 18.11
CA LEU A 643 -19.92 41.60 18.45
C LEU A 643 -20.34 42.19 19.81
N ARG A 644 -19.46 42.09 20.81
CA ARG A 644 -19.66 42.67 22.14
C ARG A 644 -19.53 44.18 22.10
N ALA A 645 -20.60 44.84 21.67
CA ALA A 645 -20.79 46.27 21.84
C ALA A 645 -21.28 46.59 23.27
N LYS A 646 -20.95 47.79 23.74
CA LYS A 646 -21.25 48.27 25.09
C LYS A 646 -22.76 48.37 25.35
N ASP A 647 -23.26 47.62 26.34
CA ASP A 647 -24.70 47.50 26.65
C ASP A 647 -25.10 48.01 28.03
N ASN A 648 -24.23 48.79 28.69
CA ASN A 648 -24.43 49.41 30.00
C ASN A 648 -24.65 48.42 31.17
N GLY A 649 -24.10 47.21 31.06
CA GLY A 649 -24.07 46.22 32.15
C GLY A 649 -25.23 45.23 32.10
N LEU A 650 -25.84 45.04 30.92
CA LEU A 650 -26.81 43.98 30.67
C LEU A 650 -26.10 42.65 30.35
N THR A 651 -24.84 42.69 29.89
CA THR A 651 -23.88 41.58 29.95
C THR A 651 -22.89 41.74 31.12
N GLN A 652 -22.38 40.61 31.61
CA GLN A 652 -21.24 40.59 32.55
C GLN A 652 -19.91 40.65 31.79
N GLU A 653 -19.95 40.27 30.51
CA GLU A 653 -18.87 40.26 29.56
C GLU A 653 -18.51 41.68 29.09
N THR A 654 -17.23 42.05 29.16
CA THR A 654 -16.73 43.36 28.71
C THR A 654 -16.86 43.53 27.19
N ASP A 655 -17.12 44.77 26.74
CA ASP A 655 -17.16 45.11 25.32
C ASP A 655 -15.80 44.96 24.62
N TYR A 656 -15.82 44.48 23.38
CA TYR A 656 -14.60 44.19 22.62
C TYR A 656 -13.78 45.44 22.29
N GLU A 657 -14.37 46.63 22.20
CA GLU A 657 -13.62 47.87 21.99
C GLU A 657 -12.68 48.16 23.18
N THR A 658 -13.16 47.94 24.39
CA THR A 658 -12.38 48.13 25.62
C THR A 658 -11.25 47.12 25.73
N ILE A 659 -11.46 45.84 25.40
CA ILE A 659 -10.48 44.76 25.65
C ILE A 659 -9.66 44.29 24.44
N ILE A 660 -9.95 44.74 23.21
CA ILE A 660 -9.09 44.41 22.06
C ILE A 660 -7.77 45.19 22.16
N GLU A 661 -6.65 44.53 21.91
CA GLU A 661 -5.32 45.13 21.97
C GLU A 661 -4.81 45.47 20.56
N SER A 662 -4.95 44.52 19.62
CA SER A 662 -4.38 44.57 18.27
C SER A 662 -4.96 43.44 17.39
N GLY A 663 -4.39 43.21 16.20
CA GLY A 663 -4.72 42.11 15.30
C GLY A 663 -3.69 41.98 14.17
N TYR A 664 -3.71 40.86 13.46
CA TYR A 664 -2.74 40.56 12.41
C TYR A 664 -2.89 41.50 11.20
N LYS A 665 -1.76 41.99 10.68
CA LYS A 665 -1.70 42.79 9.45
C LYS A 665 -0.92 42.08 8.34
N ASP A 666 0.36 41.82 8.54
CA ASP A 666 1.26 41.26 7.51
C ASP A 666 2.38 40.33 8.04
N GLY A 667 2.35 39.98 9.33
CA GLY A 667 3.38 39.15 9.98
C GLY A 667 4.66 39.90 10.39
N THR A 668 4.82 41.16 9.96
CA THR A 668 5.95 42.05 10.31
C THR A 668 5.51 43.29 11.08
N THR A 669 4.25 43.69 10.93
CA THR A 669 3.60 44.75 11.69
C THR A 669 2.23 44.30 12.19
N ASP A 670 1.79 44.98 13.25
CA ASP A 670 0.51 44.77 13.93
C ASP A 670 -0.49 45.86 13.52
N LEU A 671 -1.79 45.57 13.62
CA LEU A 671 -2.83 46.61 13.59
C LEU A 671 -2.80 47.43 14.89
N THR A 672 -3.04 48.74 14.81
CA THR A 672 -3.37 49.51 16.02
C THR A 672 -4.71 49.04 16.60
N LYS A 673 -4.95 49.26 17.91
CA LYS A 673 -6.22 48.95 18.57
C LYS A 673 -7.45 49.43 17.79
N THR A 674 -7.40 50.66 17.28
CA THR A 674 -8.48 51.27 16.48
C THR A 674 -8.66 50.60 15.11
N GLU A 675 -7.58 50.24 14.42
CA GLU A 675 -7.66 49.49 13.15
C GLU A 675 -8.17 48.07 13.37
N ALA A 676 -7.71 47.39 14.42
CA ALA A 676 -8.14 46.06 14.81
C ALA A 676 -9.63 46.02 15.15
N TYR A 677 -10.12 46.97 15.95
CA TYR A 677 -11.56 47.05 16.28
C TYR A 677 -12.41 47.37 15.05
N ASN A 678 -12.02 48.34 14.23
CA ASN A 678 -12.75 48.65 12.99
C ASN A 678 -12.77 47.47 12.01
N ARG A 679 -11.69 46.69 11.93
CA ARG A 679 -11.65 45.45 11.12
C ARG A 679 -12.51 44.34 11.74
N LEU A 680 -12.52 44.18 13.06
CA LEU A 680 -13.41 43.25 13.75
C LEU A 680 -14.89 43.56 13.47
N LYS A 681 -15.29 44.84 13.46
CA LYS A 681 -16.65 45.24 13.05
C LYS A 681 -17.03 44.72 11.66
N THR A 682 -16.08 44.67 10.71
CA THR A 682 -16.33 44.20 9.33
C THR A 682 -16.44 42.67 9.19
N GLU A 683 -16.13 41.89 10.24
CA GLU A 683 -16.39 40.45 10.26
C GLU A 683 -17.88 40.13 10.52
N TYR A 684 -18.68 41.12 10.90
CA TYR A 684 -20.12 41.01 11.13
C TYR A 684 -20.90 41.83 10.09
N THR A 685 -22.06 41.33 9.65
CA THR A 685 -22.98 42.11 8.83
C THR A 685 -23.50 43.29 9.66
N GLN A 686 -23.29 44.51 9.15
CA GLN A 686 -23.69 45.76 9.79
C GLN A 686 -24.98 46.29 9.14
N ILE A 687 -26.03 46.41 9.93
CA ILE A 687 -27.31 47.01 9.53
C ILE A 687 -27.44 48.36 10.25
N PRO A 688 -27.67 49.49 9.55
CA PRO A 688 -27.89 50.78 10.20
C PRO A 688 -29.15 50.76 11.06
N ILE A 689 -29.10 51.38 12.24
CA ILE A 689 -30.24 51.57 13.13
C ILE A 689 -30.82 52.97 12.91
N ASN A 690 -32.03 53.04 12.35
CA ASN A 690 -32.74 54.28 12.08
C ASN A 690 -33.51 54.74 13.33
N ARG A 691 -32.78 55.32 14.28
CA ARG A 691 -33.28 55.84 15.56
C ARG A 691 -34.03 57.16 15.39
N LYS A 692 -35.13 57.36 16.11
CA LYS A 692 -35.84 58.65 16.09
C LYS A 692 -34.96 59.78 16.64
N PRO A 693 -35.01 60.99 16.05
CA PRO A 693 -34.26 62.14 16.54
C PRO A 693 -34.61 62.48 17.99
N LEU A 694 -33.59 62.80 18.79
CA LEU A 694 -33.78 63.30 20.15
C LEU A 694 -34.61 64.61 20.13
N PRO A 695 -35.55 64.81 21.06
CA PRO A 695 -36.26 66.08 21.21
C PRO A 695 -35.29 67.25 21.38
N ALA A 696 -35.61 68.39 20.77
CA ALA A 696 -34.75 69.57 20.83
C ALA A 696 -34.48 70.00 22.30
N GLY A 697 -33.20 69.96 22.70
CA GLY A 697 -32.77 70.27 24.07
C GLY A 697 -32.53 69.04 24.97
N ALA A 698 -32.84 67.82 24.53
CA ALA A 698 -32.48 66.60 25.26
C ALA A 698 -30.99 66.27 25.09
N THR A 699 -30.29 65.99 26.19
CA THR A 699 -28.93 65.43 26.16
C THR A 699 -28.96 63.98 25.68
N PRO A 700 -28.02 63.55 24.81
CA PRO A 700 -27.88 62.14 24.45
C PRO A 700 -27.67 61.24 25.67
N PRO A 701 -28.09 59.98 25.63
CA PRO A 701 -27.65 58.98 26.61
C PRO A 701 -26.12 58.91 26.67
N SER A 702 -25.57 58.62 27.84
CA SER A 702 -24.12 58.43 28.02
C SER A 702 -23.86 57.03 28.60
N PRO A 703 -23.13 56.15 27.88
CA PRO A 703 -22.62 56.31 26.52
C PRO A 703 -23.75 56.47 25.47
N ALA A 704 -23.41 57.08 24.33
CA ALA A 704 -24.35 57.21 23.22
C ALA A 704 -24.74 55.82 22.68
N PRO A 705 -26.02 55.57 22.34
CA PRO A 705 -26.45 54.30 21.80
C PRO A 705 -25.84 54.06 20.41
N SER A 706 -25.60 52.78 20.07
CA SER A 706 -25.11 52.40 18.75
C SER A 706 -26.13 52.76 17.65
N ASN A 707 -25.61 53.22 16.51
CA ASN A 707 -26.35 53.37 15.25
C ASN A 707 -26.07 52.21 14.28
N GLU A 708 -25.30 51.20 14.71
CA GLU A 708 -24.94 50.00 13.96
C GLU A 708 -25.45 48.76 14.72
N TYR A 709 -26.24 47.93 14.03
CA TYR A 709 -26.64 46.59 14.47
C TYR A 709 -25.69 45.56 13.86
N PHE A 710 -25.18 44.64 14.67
CA PHE A 710 -24.25 43.59 14.23
C PHE A 710 -24.97 42.25 14.27
N VAL A 711 -25.18 41.65 13.10
CA VAL A 711 -25.87 40.36 12.97
C VAL A 711 -24.98 39.26 13.57
N PRO A 712 -25.43 38.52 14.61
CA PRO A 712 -24.68 37.41 15.18
C PRO A 712 -24.74 36.16 14.29
N TYR A 713 -23.73 35.31 14.44
CA TYR A 713 -23.65 34.00 13.80
C TYR A 713 -24.13 32.90 14.76
N LEU A 714 -24.91 31.95 14.24
CA LEU A 714 -25.36 30.74 14.94
C LEU A 714 -24.92 29.49 14.16
N THR A 715 -24.29 28.53 14.83
CA THR A 715 -24.10 27.15 14.35
C THR A 715 -24.87 26.20 15.26
N ILE A 716 -25.62 25.31 14.64
CA ILE A 716 -26.53 24.38 15.31
C ILE A 716 -26.66 23.14 14.42
N PHE A 717 -26.79 21.95 15.00
CA PHE A 717 -27.02 20.74 14.21
C PHE A 717 -28.51 20.58 13.90
N PRO A 718 -28.88 19.89 12.80
CA PRO A 718 -30.27 19.63 12.49
C PRO A 718 -30.78 18.38 13.21
N LYS A 719 -32.01 18.46 13.73
CA LYS A 719 -32.65 17.42 14.54
C LYS A 719 -32.71 16.07 13.82
N ASP A 720 -33.08 16.06 12.53
CA ASP A 720 -33.10 14.84 11.70
C ASP A 720 -31.74 14.11 11.71
N TYR A 721 -30.63 14.85 11.73
CA TYR A 721 -29.29 14.29 11.85
C TYR A 721 -28.99 13.81 13.27
N VAL A 722 -29.28 14.62 14.30
CA VAL A 722 -28.95 14.28 15.70
C VAL A 722 -29.77 13.09 16.22
N ASP A 723 -31.03 12.96 15.79
CA ASP A 723 -31.88 11.81 16.11
C ASP A 723 -31.32 10.53 15.47
N GLY A 724 -30.89 10.59 14.21
CA GLY A 724 -30.23 9.48 13.50
C GLY A 724 -28.80 9.16 13.96
N LEU A 725 -28.14 10.09 14.66
CA LEU A 725 -26.74 9.94 15.07
C LEU A 725 -26.60 8.89 16.19
N THR A 726 -25.83 7.85 15.90
CA THR A 726 -25.41 6.82 16.86
C THR A 726 -24.00 7.14 17.35
N LEU A 727 -23.81 7.28 18.66
CA LEU A 727 -22.51 7.55 19.29
C LEU A 727 -22.20 6.49 20.36
N PRO A 728 -20.91 6.30 20.74
CA PRO A 728 -20.52 5.45 21.87
C PRO A 728 -21.20 5.85 23.19
N SER A 729 -21.37 4.86 24.08
CA SER A 729 -21.97 5.08 25.40
C SER A 729 -21.16 6.09 26.23
N GLY A 730 -21.77 7.22 26.58
CA GLY A 730 -21.14 8.31 27.33
C GLY A 730 -20.80 9.54 26.49
N ALA A 731 -20.84 9.45 25.16
CA ALA A 731 -20.63 10.59 24.28
C ALA A 731 -21.77 11.62 24.38
N VAL A 732 -21.42 12.91 24.35
CA VAL A 732 -22.39 14.02 24.30
C VAL A 732 -22.91 14.17 22.87
N LYS A 733 -24.23 14.12 22.68
CA LYS A 733 -24.82 14.45 21.37
C LYS A 733 -24.72 15.96 21.07
N PRO A 734 -24.43 16.36 19.82
CA PRO A 734 -24.50 17.77 19.42
C PRO A 734 -25.91 18.35 19.61
N SER A 735 -26.01 19.62 19.99
CA SER A 735 -27.32 20.25 20.16
C SER A 735 -27.96 20.59 18.81
N TYR A 736 -29.27 20.29 18.71
CA TYR A 736 -30.16 20.79 17.66
C TYR A 736 -31.08 21.92 18.14
N GLU A 737 -30.90 22.37 19.39
CA GLU A 737 -31.62 23.50 19.99
C GLU A 737 -30.62 24.55 20.51
N ALA A 738 -30.87 25.82 20.21
CA ALA A 738 -30.12 26.95 20.76
C ALA A 738 -31.07 27.85 21.57
N GLU A 739 -30.85 27.92 22.88
CA GLU A 739 -31.60 28.83 23.75
C GLU A 739 -30.82 30.13 23.95
N LEU A 740 -31.33 31.21 23.36
CA LEU A 740 -30.73 32.53 23.34
C LEU A 740 -31.49 33.48 24.26
N ARG A 741 -30.77 34.24 25.09
CA ARG A 741 -31.32 35.37 25.84
C ARG A 741 -31.64 36.51 24.87
N VAL A 742 -32.81 37.12 25.01
CA VAL A 742 -33.30 38.20 24.16
C VAL A 742 -33.29 39.52 24.93
N LEU A 743 -32.67 40.55 24.35
CA LEU A 743 -32.77 41.93 24.83
C LEU A 743 -33.51 42.78 23.79
N VAL A 744 -34.34 43.71 24.25
CA VAL A 744 -35.18 44.57 23.41
C VAL A 744 -35.01 46.05 23.75
N GLU A 745 -35.01 46.90 22.73
CA GLU A 745 -35.18 48.35 22.84
C GLU A 745 -36.33 48.74 21.93
N ILE A 746 -37.41 49.32 22.47
CA ILE A 746 -38.62 49.67 21.70
C ILE A 746 -38.77 51.20 21.76
N GLU A 747 -38.74 51.87 20.61
CA GLU A 747 -38.75 53.35 20.56
C GLU A 747 -40.14 53.96 20.72
N GLU A 748 -41.21 53.22 20.39
CA GLU A 748 -42.62 53.61 20.56
C GLU A 748 -43.53 52.37 20.66
N GLU A 749 -44.81 52.53 21.00
CA GLU A 749 -45.73 51.38 21.06
C GLU A 749 -45.86 50.68 19.69
N ILE A 750 -45.84 49.35 19.72
CA ILE A 750 -45.94 48.46 18.56
C ILE A 750 -47.03 47.40 18.81
N ASP A 751 -47.60 46.85 17.75
CA ASP A 751 -48.66 45.84 17.87
C ASP A 751 -48.08 44.46 18.19
N LYS A 752 -46.92 44.12 17.62
CA LYS A 752 -46.17 42.87 17.88
C LYS A 752 -44.71 42.93 17.39
N LEU A 753 -43.89 42.06 17.97
CA LEU A 753 -42.60 41.61 17.43
C LEU A 753 -42.77 40.16 16.98
N ALA A 754 -42.57 39.86 15.70
CA ALA A 754 -42.75 38.51 15.17
C ALA A 754 -41.55 38.06 14.32
N PHE A 755 -41.12 36.83 14.52
CA PHE A 755 -40.04 36.21 13.75
C PHE A 755 -40.51 35.86 12.32
N ASP A 756 -39.58 35.93 11.37
CA ASP A 756 -39.74 35.49 9.99
C ASP A 756 -38.59 34.52 9.66
N TYR A 757 -38.95 33.30 9.23
CA TYR A 757 -38.04 32.17 9.04
C TYR A 757 -38.72 31.05 8.23
N ASP A 758 -37.93 30.12 7.67
CA ASP A 758 -38.46 28.90 7.05
C ASP A 758 -38.94 27.91 8.12
N ASP A 759 -40.26 27.80 8.28
CA ASP A 759 -40.96 26.95 9.25
C ASP A 759 -40.78 25.44 9.02
N LYS A 760 -40.27 25.03 7.85
CA LYS A 760 -39.90 23.63 7.56
C LYS A 760 -38.49 23.29 8.03
N VAL A 761 -37.68 24.32 8.27
CA VAL A 761 -36.26 24.22 8.64
C VAL A 761 -36.06 24.53 10.11
N PHE A 762 -36.75 25.51 10.67
CA PHE A 762 -36.65 25.90 12.08
C PHE A 762 -37.98 25.79 12.81
N THR A 763 -37.92 25.54 14.12
CA THR A 763 -39.02 25.77 15.05
C THR A 763 -38.54 26.80 16.08
N ILE A 764 -39.27 27.90 16.24
CA ILE A 764 -39.03 28.87 17.31
C ILE A 764 -40.14 28.68 18.35
N ASP A 765 -39.78 28.48 19.62
CA ASP A 765 -40.75 28.22 20.70
C ASP A 765 -41.69 29.41 20.95
N LYS A 766 -41.20 30.62 20.71
CA LYS A 766 -41.90 31.90 20.82
C LYS A 766 -41.81 32.65 19.48
N PRO A 767 -42.68 32.35 18.50
CA PRO A 767 -42.64 32.98 17.18
C PRO A 767 -43.07 34.45 17.20
N GLU A 768 -43.72 34.90 18.28
CA GLU A 768 -43.94 36.32 18.59
C GLU A 768 -43.44 36.60 20.03
N LEU A 769 -42.86 37.78 20.26
CA LEU A 769 -42.46 38.23 21.59
C LEU A 769 -43.57 39.06 22.25
N SER A 770 -43.62 38.98 23.57
CA SER A 770 -44.57 39.63 24.46
C SER A 770 -44.32 41.15 24.61
N ASP A 771 -43.14 41.63 24.24
CA ASP A 771 -42.75 43.05 24.38
C ASP A 771 -43.44 43.95 23.33
N LYS A 772 -44.25 44.91 23.81
CA LYS A 772 -45.07 45.81 22.96
C LYS A 772 -45.00 47.29 23.32
N THR A 773 -44.47 47.61 24.50
CA THR A 773 -44.43 48.96 25.07
C THR A 773 -43.06 49.58 24.90
N LYS A 774 -43.01 50.90 24.67
CA LYS A 774 -41.78 51.69 24.64
C LYS A 774 -40.88 51.42 25.86
N THR A 775 -39.59 51.19 25.63
CA THR A 775 -38.58 50.99 26.67
C THR A 775 -37.68 52.23 26.85
N SER A 776 -36.97 52.30 27.97
CA SER A 776 -35.99 53.36 28.25
C SER A 776 -34.58 52.93 27.85
N GLY A 777 -34.38 52.64 26.57
CA GLY A 777 -33.18 51.98 26.04
C GLY A 777 -33.28 50.45 26.07
N LEU A 778 -32.15 49.77 25.87
CA LEU A 778 -32.06 48.31 25.86
C LEU A 778 -32.38 47.71 27.24
N VAL A 779 -33.23 46.69 27.27
CA VAL A 779 -33.63 45.94 28.47
C VAL A 779 -33.73 44.44 28.17
N ASN A 780 -33.85 43.57 29.19
CA ASN A 780 -34.21 42.17 28.95
C ASN A 780 -35.67 42.09 28.44
N SER A 781 -35.92 41.24 27.45
CA SER A 781 -37.27 40.89 26.99
C SER A 781 -38.11 40.32 28.13
N ALA A 782 -39.43 40.60 28.12
CA ALA A 782 -40.39 39.97 29.01
C ALA A 782 -40.39 38.43 28.89
N ASP A 783 -40.07 37.88 27.72
CA ASP A 783 -39.97 36.43 27.48
C ASP A 783 -38.64 35.83 27.95
N THR A 784 -37.64 36.68 28.25
CA THR A 784 -36.26 36.42 28.70
C THR A 784 -35.37 35.62 27.73
N THR A 785 -35.84 34.47 27.24
CA THR A 785 -35.14 33.60 26.29
C THR A 785 -36.03 33.24 25.11
N VAL A 786 -35.42 32.82 24.00
CA VAL A 786 -36.07 32.17 22.87
C VAL A 786 -35.28 30.92 22.51
N LYS A 787 -35.96 29.82 22.20
CA LYS A 787 -35.35 28.58 21.75
C LYS A 787 -35.56 28.41 20.25
N ILE A 788 -34.44 28.28 19.53
CA ILE A 788 -34.40 28.01 18.09
C ILE A 788 -33.99 26.55 17.90
N THR A 789 -34.91 25.74 17.42
CA THR A 789 -34.68 24.34 17.01
C THR A 789 -34.37 24.31 15.52
N CYS A 790 -33.28 23.69 15.11
CA CYS A 790 -33.03 23.40 13.70
C CYS A 790 -33.55 21.98 13.40
N ASN A 791 -34.56 21.86 12.56
CA ASN A 791 -35.17 20.58 12.22
C ASN A 791 -34.36 19.84 11.14
N LYS A 792 -33.88 20.56 10.11
CA LYS A 792 -33.32 19.99 8.86
C LYS A 792 -32.02 20.64 8.42
N ASP A 793 -31.21 19.89 7.67
CA ASP A 793 -29.97 20.38 7.03
C ASP A 793 -30.24 21.68 6.25
N ILE A 794 -29.50 22.74 6.57
CA ILE A 794 -29.42 23.97 5.76
C ILE A 794 -28.18 23.90 4.87
N THR A 795 -28.39 24.05 3.56
CA THR A 795 -27.40 23.85 2.49
C THR A 795 -26.71 25.14 2.05
N SER A 796 -27.11 26.27 2.62
CA SER A 796 -26.43 27.57 2.59
C SER A 796 -26.60 28.24 3.95
N ASP A 797 -25.84 29.31 4.20
CA ASP A 797 -26.20 30.21 5.30
C ASP A 797 -27.61 30.74 5.06
N THR A 798 -28.37 30.92 6.14
CA THR A 798 -29.75 31.42 6.13
C THR A 798 -29.94 32.40 7.28
N GLU A 799 -31.03 33.15 7.27
CA GLU A 799 -31.29 34.23 8.21
C GLU A 799 -32.61 33.98 8.94
N ILE A 800 -32.61 34.22 10.25
CA ILE A 800 -33.81 34.29 11.09
C ILE A 800 -33.99 35.77 11.43
N GLU A 801 -35.06 36.35 10.92
CA GLU A 801 -35.35 37.77 11.08
C GLU A 801 -36.42 37.96 12.16
N ILE A 802 -36.46 39.13 12.79
CA ILE A 802 -37.58 39.53 13.63
C ILE A 802 -37.99 40.95 13.27
N TYR A 803 -39.30 41.14 13.11
CA TYR A 803 -39.89 42.37 12.61
C TYR A 803 -40.79 43.03 13.65
N ALA A 804 -40.67 44.35 13.78
CA ALA A 804 -41.57 45.20 14.53
C ALA A 804 -42.73 45.67 13.63
N TYR A 805 -43.95 45.39 14.09
CA TYR A 805 -45.19 45.79 13.43
C TYR A 805 -45.68 47.10 14.06
N PRO A 806 -45.81 48.21 13.30
CA PRO A 806 -46.26 49.50 13.82
C PRO A 806 -47.59 49.39 14.58
N LYS A 807 -47.85 50.36 15.46
CA LYS A 807 -49.17 50.51 16.08
C LYS A 807 -50.29 50.54 15.03
N ASP A 808 -51.41 49.89 15.33
CA ASP A 808 -52.62 49.81 14.48
C ASP A 808 -52.42 49.03 13.15
N SER A 809 -51.28 48.38 12.94
CA SER A 809 -51.03 47.56 11.74
C SER A 809 -51.86 46.27 11.74
N THR A 810 -52.16 45.68 12.90
CA THR A 810 -52.94 44.43 13.02
C THR A 810 -54.40 44.56 12.56
N ALA A 811 -54.90 45.78 12.37
CA ALA A 811 -56.21 46.05 11.78
C ALA A 811 -56.21 46.09 10.23
N LYS A 812 -55.03 46.04 9.59
CA LYS A 812 -54.84 46.08 8.13
C LYS A 812 -54.72 44.68 7.52
N SER A 813 -54.76 44.57 6.20
CA SER A 813 -54.53 43.27 5.54
C SER A 813 -53.11 42.75 5.77
N GLU A 814 -52.92 41.43 5.67
CA GLU A 814 -51.63 40.77 5.85
C GLU A 814 -50.55 41.32 4.90
N ALA A 815 -50.91 41.61 3.65
CA ALA A 815 -49.99 42.24 2.69
C ALA A 815 -49.57 43.67 3.10
N GLU A 816 -50.48 44.46 3.67
CA GLU A 816 -50.15 45.80 4.19
C GLU A 816 -49.29 45.71 5.46
N GLN A 817 -49.55 44.74 6.34
CA GLN A 817 -48.70 44.46 7.51
C GLN A 817 -47.27 44.09 7.09
N LEU A 818 -47.11 43.26 6.05
CA LEU A 818 -45.80 42.89 5.49
C LEU A 818 -45.08 44.05 4.78
N LEU A 819 -45.81 45.04 4.26
CA LEU A 819 -45.24 46.25 3.65
C LEU A 819 -44.81 47.30 4.69
N GLU A 820 -45.50 47.39 5.81
CA GLU A 820 -45.25 48.42 6.84
C GLU A 820 -44.29 47.97 7.95
N ARG A 821 -44.14 46.65 8.18
CA ARG A 821 -43.22 46.10 9.19
C ARG A 821 -41.79 46.61 9.00
N LYS A 822 -41.07 46.80 10.10
CA LYS A 822 -39.65 47.18 10.11
C LYS A 822 -38.81 46.07 10.69
N LEU A 823 -37.63 45.83 10.11
CA LEU A 823 -36.69 44.87 10.67
C LEU A 823 -36.29 45.37 12.06
N ALA A 824 -36.36 44.49 13.05
CA ALA A 824 -36.03 44.79 14.44
C ALA A 824 -34.79 44.01 14.90
N GLY A 825 -34.53 42.85 14.31
CA GLY A 825 -33.31 42.08 14.54
C GLY A 825 -33.13 40.97 13.51
N LYS A 826 -31.94 40.37 13.49
CA LYS A 826 -31.56 39.32 12.55
C LYS A 826 -30.51 38.42 13.19
N ILE A 827 -30.56 37.11 12.92
CA ILE A 827 -29.52 36.12 13.24
C ILE A 827 -29.13 35.44 11.93
N ARG A 828 -27.83 35.25 11.68
CA ARG A 828 -27.34 34.46 10.55
C ARG A 828 -27.01 33.05 11.01
N VAL A 829 -27.82 32.08 10.61
CA VAL A 829 -27.56 30.66 10.87
C VAL A 829 -26.66 30.12 9.76
N LEU A 830 -25.47 29.66 10.13
CA LEU A 830 -24.49 29.15 9.18
C LEU A 830 -24.88 27.77 8.67
N ARG A 831 -24.57 27.50 7.40
CA ARG A 831 -24.74 26.19 6.74
C ARG A 831 -24.30 25.05 7.67
N ASN A 832 -25.12 23.99 7.77
CA ASN A 832 -24.89 22.87 8.70
C ASN A 832 -25.05 21.46 8.08
N ASP A 833 -25.16 21.40 6.74
CA ASP A 833 -25.30 20.16 5.98
C ASP A 833 -24.11 19.18 6.11
N ALA A 834 -24.27 17.99 5.56
CA ALA A 834 -23.23 16.95 5.52
C ALA A 834 -21.90 17.36 4.84
N THR A 835 -21.83 18.47 4.11
CA THR A 835 -20.60 18.95 3.46
C THR A 835 -19.73 19.83 4.35
N VAL A 836 -20.27 20.33 5.47
CA VAL A 836 -19.57 21.16 6.46
C VAL A 836 -19.42 20.52 7.83
N ARG A 837 -20.27 19.53 8.16
CA ARG A 837 -20.05 18.66 9.30
C ARG A 837 -18.74 17.88 9.13
N LYS A 838 -17.94 17.81 10.19
CA LYS A 838 -16.61 17.18 10.19
C LYS A 838 -16.49 16.15 11.30
N GLU A 839 -15.61 15.17 11.14
CA GLU A 839 -15.31 14.19 12.18
C GLU A 839 -13.89 14.38 12.72
N LEU A 840 -13.70 14.17 14.03
CA LEU A 840 -12.38 14.21 14.65
C LEU A 840 -12.22 13.09 15.69
N LYS A 841 -11.28 12.18 15.44
CA LYS A 841 -11.06 11.02 16.30
C LYS A 841 -9.99 11.34 17.36
N PHE A 842 -10.30 11.07 18.61
CA PHE A 842 -9.43 11.24 19.77
C PHE A 842 -9.26 9.92 20.50
N VAL A 843 -8.06 9.67 21.02
CA VAL A 843 -7.78 8.56 21.93
C VAL A 843 -7.23 9.14 23.23
N LEU A 844 -7.91 8.87 24.33
CA LEU A 844 -7.56 9.37 25.66
C LEU A 844 -6.80 8.26 26.37
N VAL A 845 -5.58 8.55 26.80
CA VAL A 845 -4.63 7.54 27.31
C VAL A 845 -4.16 7.93 28.70
N ASP A 846 -4.57 7.16 29.69
CA ASP A 846 -4.13 7.30 31.08
C ASP A 846 -2.72 6.70 31.21
N VAL A 847 -1.73 7.54 31.55
CA VAL A 847 -0.33 7.11 31.59
C VAL A 847 0.06 6.68 33.01
N ASP A 848 0.47 5.42 33.13
CA ASP A 848 1.00 4.82 34.35
C ASP A 848 2.51 5.06 34.41
N THR A 849 3.01 5.54 35.55
CA THR A 849 4.40 5.98 35.70
C THR A 849 4.81 6.10 37.17
N ASP A 850 6.07 5.77 37.46
CA ASP A 850 6.74 5.93 38.76
C ASP A 850 7.96 6.87 38.66
N ALA A 851 8.01 7.72 37.62
CA ALA A 851 9.16 8.55 37.26
C ALA A 851 9.63 9.53 38.34
N ASP A 852 8.86 9.73 39.41
CA ASP A 852 9.30 10.53 40.57
C ASP A 852 10.22 9.76 41.54
N GLY A 853 10.38 8.45 41.33
CA GLY A 853 11.19 7.56 42.16
C GLY A 853 10.60 7.29 43.55
N GLN A 854 9.34 7.64 43.81
CA GLN A 854 8.70 7.50 45.12
C GLN A 854 7.44 6.63 45.09
N SER A 855 6.59 6.77 44.07
CA SER A 855 5.32 6.02 44.02
C SER A 855 4.76 5.89 42.61
N PHE A 856 4.15 4.74 42.32
CA PHE A 856 3.30 4.56 41.14
C PHE A 856 2.18 5.60 41.10
N LYS A 857 2.02 6.26 39.96
CA LYS A 857 0.94 7.20 39.66
C LYS A 857 0.32 6.87 38.32
N SER A 858 -0.98 7.09 38.23
CA SER A 858 -1.76 6.95 37.01
C SER A 858 -2.30 8.32 36.64
N GLY A 859 -2.16 8.72 35.38
CA GLY A 859 -3.00 9.76 34.81
C GLY A 859 -4.47 9.34 34.87
N THR A 860 -5.35 10.32 35.00
CA THR A 860 -6.81 10.12 34.93
C THR A 860 -7.44 11.37 34.33
N HIS A 861 -8.62 11.23 33.75
CA HIS A 861 -9.42 12.30 33.17
C HIS A 861 -10.86 12.26 33.72
N SER A 862 -11.53 13.42 33.73
CA SER A 862 -12.90 13.55 34.22
C SER A 862 -13.94 13.65 33.10
N SER A 863 -15.17 13.23 33.37
CA SER A 863 -16.29 13.40 32.45
C SER A 863 -16.58 14.87 32.12
N THR A 864 -16.26 15.81 33.01
CA THR A 864 -16.38 17.25 32.72
C THR A 864 -15.39 17.71 31.65
N GLU A 865 -14.14 17.23 31.69
CA GLU A 865 -13.14 17.51 30.65
C GLU A 865 -13.57 16.96 29.27
N VAL A 866 -14.11 15.74 29.27
CA VAL A 866 -14.67 15.06 28.09
C VAL A 866 -15.86 15.85 27.54
N ASN A 867 -16.83 16.22 28.37
CA ASN A 867 -18.01 16.99 27.94
C ASN A 867 -17.63 18.37 27.36
N ASN A 868 -16.62 19.03 27.93
CA ASN A 868 -16.16 20.33 27.46
C ASN A 868 -15.57 20.26 26.04
N ILE A 869 -14.82 19.22 25.68
CA ILE A 869 -14.30 19.09 24.32
C ILE A 869 -15.39 18.75 23.29
N TYR A 870 -16.40 17.94 23.66
CA TYR A 870 -17.59 17.75 22.82
C TYR A 870 -18.26 19.10 22.50
N ASN A 871 -18.63 19.87 23.54
CA ASN A 871 -19.29 21.17 23.38
C ASN A 871 -18.49 22.12 22.47
N ILE A 872 -17.21 22.35 22.78
CA ILE A 872 -16.36 23.26 22.00
C ILE A 872 -16.26 22.85 20.51
N LEU A 873 -16.17 21.55 20.21
CA LEU A 873 -16.09 21.07 18.83
C LEU A 873 -17.44 21.13 18.10
N HIS A 874 -18.57 20.94 18.81
CA HIS A 874 -19.90 21.12 18.24
C HIS A 874 -20.16 22.56 17.74
N GLN A 875 -19.59 23.58 18.37
CA GLN A 875 -19.66 24.98 17.88
C GLN A 875 -19.08 25.13 16.47
N ALA A 876 -18.07 24.33 16.13
CA ALA A 876 -17.48 24.30 14.80
C ALA A 876 -18.11 23.25 13.86
N LEU A 877 -19.25 22.64 14.22
CA LEU A 877 -19.88 21.52 13.50
C LEU A 877 -18.96 20.28 13.36
N ILE A 878 -18.05 20.08 14.31
CA ILE A 878 -17.19 18.90 14.38
C ILE A 878 -17.85 17.90 15.33
N ILE A 879 -18.09 16.67 14.88
CA ILE A 879 -18.50 15.52 15.70
C ILE A 879 -17.22 14.79 16.14
N PRO A 880 -16.83 14.85 17.42
CA PRO A 880 -15.66 14.13 17.86
C PRO A 880 -16.03 12.68 18.26
N THR A 881 -15.10 11.75 18.02
CA THR A 881 -15.17 10.37 18.53
C THR A 881 -14.07 10.21 19.56
N LEU A 882 -14.42 10.15 20.85
CA LEU A 882 -13.46 9.91 21.93
C LEU A 882 -13.46 8.43 22.30
N VAL A 883 -12.28 7.81 22.28
CA VAL A 883 -12.06 6.46 22.81
C VAL A 883 -11.27 6.60 24.11
N GLU A 884 -11.93 6.26 25.21
CA GLU A 884 -11.41 6.30 26.59
C GLU A 884 -11.02 4.90 27.10
N LYS A 885 -11.54 3.85 26.44
CA LYS A 885 -11.52 2.47 26.91
C LYS A 885 -11.25 1.48 25.78
N ASP A 886 -10.65 0.36 26.14
CA ASP A 886 -10.47 -0.78 25.26
C ASP A 886 -11.76 -1.61 25.07
N ASP A 887 -11.69 -2.64 24.24
CA ASP A 887 -12.80 -3.57 23.97
C ASP A 887 -13.26 -4.37 25.22
N SER A 888 -12.46 -4.39 26.30
CA SER A 888 -12.84 -4.99 27.59
C SER A 888 -13.61 -4.03 28.50
N GLY A 889 -13.68 -2.74 28.15
CA GLY A 889 -14.26 -1.68 28.97
C GLY A 889 -13.30 -1.12 30.03
N SER A 890 -12.02 -1.48 29.97
CA SER A 890 -10.95 -0.96 30.83
C SER A 890 -10.39 0.34 30.26
N PRO A 891 -9.92 1.30 31.08
CA PRO A 891 -9.29 2.53 30.58
C PRO A 891 -8.09 2.24 29.68
N LEU A 892 -7.96 2.96 28.57
CA LEU A 892 -6.78 2.85 27.71
C LEU A 892 -5.54 3.39 28.45
N LYS A 893 -4.51 2.55 28.53
CA LYS A 893 -3.31 2.81 29.32
C LYS A 893 -2.04 2.79 28.49
N LEU A 894 -1.05 3.55 28.96
CA LEU A 894 0.35 3.46 28.55
C LEU A 894 1.18 3.34 29.83
N ASP A 895 1.93 2.25 29.97
CA ASP A 895 2.84 2.06 31.09
C ASP A 895 4.25 2.57 30.72
N LEU A 896 4.77 3.50 31.52
CA LEU A 896 6.13 4.05 31.41
C LEU A 896 7.04 3.60 32.57
N THR A 897 6.57 2.75 33.48
CA THR A 897 7.37 2.29 34.64
C THR A 897 8.59 1.46 34.25
N SER A 898 8.55 0.78 33.09
CA SER A 898 9.70 0.09 32.51
C SER A 898 10.59 0.98 31.61
N GLU A 899 10.14 2.18 31.25
CA GLU A 899 10.77 2.97 30.20
C GLU A 899 11.90 3.84 30.73
N ALA A 900 13.15 3.45 30.50
CA ALA A 900 14.34 4.07 31.08
C ALA A 900 14.47 5.59 30.83
N ASP A 901 13.99 6.08 29.67
CA ASP A 901 13.98 7.53 29.38
C ASP A 901 12.97 8.33 30.23
N PHE A 902 11.99 7.64 30.81
CA PHE A 902 10.98 8.15 31.73
C PHE A 902 11.25 7.78 33.18
N GLN A 903 12.49 7.41 33.54
CA GLN A 903 12.92 7.20 34.92
C GLN A 903 13.77 8.36 35.44
N VAL A 904 13.92 8.51 36.77
CA VAL A 904 14.69 9.61 37.39
C VAL A 904 16.09 9.74 36.78
N GLY A 905 16.39 10.89 36.18
CA GLY A 905 17.66 11.16 35.48
C GLY A 905 17.73 10.70 34.02
N GLY A 906 16.72 9.98 33.51
CA GLY A 906 16.56 9.58 32.10
C GLY A 906 16.32 10.76 31.15
N ALA A 907 16.16 10.52 29.85
CA ALA A 907 16.09 11.61 28.85
C ALA A 907 14.97 12.63 29.11
N HIS A 908 13.82 12.20 29.64
CA HIS A 908 12.60 13.00 29.79
C HIS A 908 12.27 13.39 31.24
N VAL A 909 13.07 12.98 32.22
CA VAL A 909 12.83 13.24 33.65
C VAL A 909 14.11 13.77 34.31
N ASP A 910 13.99 14.75 35.20
CA ASP A 910 15.12 15.34 35.91
C ASP A 910 15.51 14.57 37.18
N ASN A 911 16.63 14.95 37.80
CA ASN A 911 17.13 14.30 39.02
C ASN A 911 16.27 14.56 40.26
N ASN A 912 15.22 15.39 40.16
CA ASN A 912 14.25 15.66 41.22
C ASN A 912 12.92 14.91 40.99
N GLY A 913 12.86 14.01 39.99
CA GLY A 913 11.66 13.25 39.67
C GLY A 913 10.59 14.05 38.92
N LYS A 914 10.97 15.14 38.24
CA LYS A 914 10.04 15.98 37.47
C LYS A 914 10.18 15.76 35.97
N LEU A 915 9.07 15.83 35.23
CA LEU A 915 9.10 15.79 33.78
C LEU A 915 9.87 16.99 33.22
N LYS A 916 10.84 16.75 32.33
CA LYS A 916 11.58 17.78 31.57
C LYS A 916 10.65 18.37 30.49
N PHE A 917 9.56 19.00 30.91
CA PHE A 917 8.46 19.46 30.06
C PHE A 917 8.86 20.71 29.27
N VAL A 918 9.59 21.62 29.92
CA VAL A 918 10.18 22.82 29.32
C VAL A 918 11.71 22.73 29.43
N ASP A 919 12.44 23.03 28.35
CA ASP A 919 13.87 23.26 28.43
C ASP A 919 14.12 24.61 29.13
N MET A 920 14.69 24.53 30.33
CA MET A 920 14.96 25.70 31.18
C MET A 920 16.00 26.67 30.59
N THR A 921 16.71 26.28 29.52
CA THR A 921 17.68 27.10 28.80
C THR A 921 17.03 27.94 27.69
N THR A 922 16.07 27.35 26.96
CA THR A 922 15.44 27.97 25.78
C THR A 922 13.99 28.40 26.00
N GLY A 923 13.37 28.01 27.12
CA GLY A 923 11.95 28.23 27.41
C GLY A 923 11.00 27.44 26.50
N SER A 924 11.51 26.53 25.67
CA SER A 924 10.73 25.78 24.68
C SER A 924 10.22 24.45 25.24
N LEU A 925 9.06 24.00 24.74
CA LEU A 925 8.52 22.66 25.06
C LEU A 925 9.46 21.56 24.58
N ASN A 926 9.59 20.50 25.38
CA ASN A 926 10.37 19.32 25.04
C ASN A 926 9.64 18.43 24.01
N LYS A 927 9.64 18.85 22.74
CA LYS A 927 8.98 18.12 21.64
C LYS A 927 9.48 16.68 21.45
N ALA A 928 10.68 16.35 21.94
CA ALA A 928 11.18 14.97 21.91
C ALA A 928 10.38 14.06 22.85
N MET A 929 10.05 14.52 24.06
CA MET A 929 9.21 13.79 25.02
C MET A 929 7.80 13.52 24.47
N PHE A 930 7.18 14.53 23.85
CA PHE A 930 5.88 14.39 23.18
C PHE A 930 5.90 13.30 22.11
N ARG A 931 6.95 13.24 21.29
CA ARG A 931 7.13 12.21 20.26
C ARG A 931 7.40 10.84 20.86
N ALA A 932 8.19 10.76 21.92
CA ALA A 932 8.50 9.50 22.60
C ALA A 932 7.23 8.84 23.15
N ILE A 933 6.42 9.57 23.95
CA ILE A 933 5.14 9.07 24.49
C ILE A 933 4.19 8.65 23.37
N LYS A 934 4.04 9.49 22.32
CA LYS A 934 3.20 9.16 21.16
C LYS A 934 3.67 7.91 20.42
N ASN A 935 4.98 7.75 20.23
CA ASN A 935 5.55 6.60 19.54
C ASN A 935 5.42 5.31 20.35
N LEU A 936 5.59 5.36 21.68
CA LEU A 936 5.41 4.20 22.56
C LEU A 936 3.96 3.69 22.47
N PHE A 937 2.98 4.58 22.61
CA PHE A 937 1.57 4.19 22.49
C PHE A 937 1.19 3.73 21.07
N MET A 938 1.52 4.50 20.04
CA MET A 938 1.07 4.24 18.66
C MET A 938 1.77 3.07 17.98
N ASN A 939 2.95 2.66 18.45
CA ASN A 939 3.68 1.51 17.88
C ASN A 939 3.53 0.21 18.70
N ALA A 940 2.80 0.23 19.82
CA ALA A 940 2.36 -1.00 20.47
C ALA A 940 1.44 -1.78 19.51
N SER A 941 1.60 -3.11 19.44
CA SER A 941 0.89 -3.99 18.50
C SER A 941 -0.63 -3.78 18.51
N ASP A 942 -1.16 -3.65 19.72
CA ASP A 942 -2.60 -3.67 20.00
C ASP A 942 -3.25 -2.30 19.71
N ASN A 943 -2.44 -1.27 19.50
CA ASN A 943 -2.87 0.12 19.24
C ASN A 943 -2.85 0.51 17.76
N THR A 944 -2.60 -0.44 16.85
CA THR A 944 -2.52 -0.20 15.39
C THR A 944 -3.75 0.54 14.86
N THR A 945 -4.95 0.23 15.37
CA THR A 945 -6.23 0.90 15.05
C THR A 945 -6.19 2.42 15.26
N TYR A 946 -5.52 2.89 16.31
CA TYR A 946 -5.42 4.32 16.61
C TYR A 946 -4.43 5.04 15.69
N LYS A 947 -3.33 4.36 15.36
CA LYS A 947 -2.29 4.86 14.45
C LYS A 947 -2.79 4.98 13.02
N GLU A 948 -3.39 3.91 12.49
CA GLU A 948 -3.91 3.88 11.11
C GLU A 948 -5.22 4.68 10.98
N GLY A 949 -6.05 4.70 12.03
CA GLY A 949 -7.29 5.49 12.07
C GLY A 949 -7.08 7.00 12.21
N GLY A 950 -5.84 7.49 12.29
CA GLY A 950 -5.50 8.91 12.34
C GLY A 950 -5.94 9.63 13.62
N TYR A 951 -6.01 8.91 14.74
CA TYR A 951 -6.47 9.44 16.02
C TYR A 951 -5.52 10.53 16.57
N PHE A 952 -6.09 11.52 17.24
CA PHE A 952 -5.38 12.50 18.06
C PHE A 952 -5.21 11.93 19.47
N PRO A 953 -3.99 11.51 19.88
CA PRO A 953 -3.75 11.07 21.25
C PRO A 953 -3.66 12.24 22.23
N LEU A 954 -4.36 12.08 23.35
CA LEU A 954 -4.32 12.93 24.53
C LEU A 954 -3.80 12.09 25.71
N PHE A 955 -2.57 12.36 26.15
CA PHE A 955 -1.93 11.60 27.23
C PHE A 955 -2.11 12.31 28.57
N PHE A 956 -2.62 11.60 29.58
CA PHE A 956 -2.76 12.12 30.94
C PHE A 956 -1.61 11.60 31.79
N LEU A 957 -0.78 12.49 32.36
CA LEU A 957 0.34 12.11 33.22
C LEU A 957 0.08 12.54 34.66
N GLY A 958 0.35 11.64 35.62
CA GLY A 958 0.20 11.87 37.06
C GLY A 958 1.38 12.61 37.73
N ILE A 959 2.34 13.14 36.95
CA ILE A 959 3.62 13.66 37.46
C ILE A 959 3.80 15.14 37.11
N ASP A 960 4.39 15.89 38.04
CA ASP A 960 4.60 17.33 37.88
C ASP A 960 5.74 17.67 36.90
N PRO A 961 5.58 18.75 36.12
CA PRO A 961 6.64 19.28 35.26
C PRO A 961 7.75 19.98 36.06
N ASN A 962 8.93 20.09 35.44
CA ASN A 962 10.06 20.88 35.92
C ASN A 962 9.80 22.40 35.94
N TYR A 963 8.69 22.86 35.37
CA TYR A 963 8.26 24.25 35.29
C TYR A 963 6.85 24.42 35.86
N SER A 964 6.68 25.28 36.87
CA SER A 964 5.40 25.46 37.57
C SER A 964 4.38 26.26 36.75
N GLY A 965 3.10 25.87 36.81
CA GLY A 965 1.98 26.62 36.22
C GLY A 965 1.52 26.15 34.83
N VAL A 966 2.13 25.09 34.29
CA VAL A 966 1.67 24.44 33.05
C VAL A 966 0.68 23.33 33.40
N ALA A 967 -0.52 23.45 32.84
CA ALA A 967 -1.63 22.49 33.01
C ALA A 967 -1.63 21.38 31.94
N GLY A 968 -1.03 21.66 30.80
CA GLY A 968 -0.92 20.78 29.63
C GLY A 968 -0.23 21.56 28.51
N ALA A 969 0.02 20.88 27.40
CA ALA A 969 0.39 21.50 26.13
C ALA A 969 0.14 20.54 24.98
N VAL A 970 0.07 21.07 23.75
CA VAL A 970 0.30 20.32 22.52
C VAL A 970 1.79 20.29 22.15
N GLU A 971 2.22 19.31 21.33
CA GLU A 971 3.59 19.27 20.81
C GLU A 971 3.93 20.52 19.97
N ASP A 972 2.97 20.96 19.17
CA ASP A 972 2.98 22.22 18.41
C ASP A 972 1.55 22.60 18.03
N ILE A 973 1.33 23.86 17.67
CA ILE A 973 0.03 24.27 17.11
C ILE A 973 -0.22 23.52 15.80
N ASN A 974 -1.44 23.04 15.60
CA ASN A 974 -1.84 22.16 14.49
C ASN A 974 -1.13 20.78 14.45
N VAL A 975 -0.51 20.34 15.56
CA VAL A 975 0.02 18.98 15.70
C VAL A 975 -0.86 18.18 16.66
N LYS A 976 -1.46 17.10 16.14
CA LYS A 976 -2.31 16.15 16.88
C LYS A 976 -1.47 15.27 17.82
N ASN A 977 -1.00 15.84 18.91
CA ASN A 977 -0.28 15.19 20.01
C ASN A 977 -0.30 16.11 21.24
N ALA A 978 -0.92 15.69 22.36
CA ALA A 978 -1.02 16.54 23.55
C ALA A 978 -0.78 15.78 24.85
N ILE A 979 -0.29 16.49 25.87
CA ILE A 979 -0.06 15.99 27.23
C ILE A 979 -0.81 16.87 28.22
N MET A 980 -1.58 16.22 29.11
CA MET A 980 -2.29 16.81 30.23
C MET A 980 -1.56 16.48 31.54
N LEU A 981 -1.40 17.47 32.42
CA LEU A 981 -0.63 17.37 33.66
C LEU A 981 -1.54 17.46 34.91
N PRO A 982 -1.02 17.23 36.14
CA PRO A 982 -1.84 17.23 37.35
C PRO A 982 -2.47 18.58 37.70
N ALA A 983 -1.76 19.69 37.44
CA ALA A 983 -2.18 21.05 37.83
C ALA A 983 -3.29 21.68 36.96
N ARG A 984 -4.07 20.86 36.26
CA ARG A 984 -5.00 21.31 35.21
C ARG A 984 -6.40 21.62 35.71
N SER A 985 -7.27 21.98 34.77
CA SER A 985 -8.68 22.30 35.02
C SER A 985 -9.57 21.67 33.96
N ASP A 986 -10.87 21.61 34.23
CA ASP A 986 -11.89 20.98 33.39
C ASP A 986 -11.94 21.50 31.94
N THR A 987 -11.36 22.67 31.66
CA THR A 987 -11.28 23.28 30.31
C THR A 987 -9.92 23.08 29.63
N THR A 988 -8.91 22.51 30.31
CA THR A 988 -7.56 22.31 29.76
C THR A 988 -7.57 21.31 28.60
N LEU A 989 -8.25 20.18 28.74
CA LEU A 989 -8.36 19.17 27.68
C LEU A 989 -8.90 19.80 26.37
N ALA A 990 -9.99 20.55 26.45
CA ALA A 990 -10.57 21.24 25.29
C ALA A 990 -9.66 22.36 24.73
N HIS A 991 -8.98 23.12 25.59
CA HIS A 991 -8.02 24.17 25.21
C HIS A 991 -6.85 23.60 24.39
N GLU A 992 -6.17 22.57 24.90
CA GLU A 992 -5.08 21.91 24.17
C GLU A 992 -5.60 21.14 22.93
N GLY A 993 -6.78 20.52 23.05
CA GLY A 993 -7.43 19.83 21.94
C GLY A 993 -7.66 20.74 20.73
N VAL A 994 -8.05 22.01 20.93
CA VAL A 994 -8.23 22.94 19.80
C VAL A 994 -6.93 23.61 19.34
N HIS A 995 -5.90 23.72 20.18
CA HIS A 995 -4.54 24.04 19.72
C HIS A 995 -3.99 23.00 18.74
N GLY A 996 -4.26 21.71 18.98
CA GLY A 996 -3.82 20.60 18.10
C GLY A 996 -4.51 20.55 16.74
N ILE A 997 -5.55 21.37 16.53
CA ILE A 997 -6.21 21.61 15.23
C ILE A 997 -6.10 23.08 14.78
N GLY A 998 -5.07 23.78 15.23
CA GLY A 998 -4.60 25.03 14.60
C GLY A 998 -5.11 26.33 15.20
N LEU A 999 -5.84 26.32 16.33
CA LEU A 999 -6.12 27.58 17.03
C LEU A 999 -4.89 28.11 17.77
N TYR A 1000 -4.74 29.43 17.78
CA TYR A 1000 -3.71 30.18 18.51
C TYR A 1000 -4.33 31.09 19.56
N HIS A 1001 -3.58 31.41 20.61
CA HIS A 1001 -4.01 32.31 21.69
C HIS A 1001 -4.66 33.60 21.18
N THR A 1002 -5.82 33.94 21.74
CA THR A 1002 -6.52 35.20 21.44
C THR A 1002 -5.95 36.39 22.22
N HIS A 1003 -4.69 36.30 22.66
CA HIS A 1003 -3.97 37.30 23.44
C HIS A 1003 -2.49 37.28 23.03
N ARG A 1004 -1.71 38.30 23.42
CA ARG A 1004 -0.35 38.46 22.91
C ARG A 1004 0.65 37.44 23.49
N ASP A 1005 1.14 36.56 22.63
CA ASP A 1005 2.34 35.74 22.87
C ASP A 1005 3.62 36.32 22.25
N LYS A 1006 3.50 37.06 21.13
CA LYS A 1006 4.63 37.55 20.31
C LYS A 1006 4.35 38.95 19.76
N THR A 1007 5.43 39.67 19.40
CA THR A 1007 5.38 40.98 18.74
C THR A 1007 6.44 41.04 17.64
N PRO A 1008 6.08 41.29 16.36
CA PRO A 1008 4.71 41.37 15.83
C PRO A 1008 3.96 40.02 15.92
N ILE A 1009 2.67 40.03 15.64
CA ILE A 1009 1.82 38.84 15.52
C ILE A 1009 2.24 38.09 14.23
N PRO A 1010 2.81 36.88 14.34
CA PRO A 1010 3.45 36.24 13.19
C PRO A 1010 2.47 35.52 12.25
N GLU A 1011 1.38 34.96 12.80
CA GLU A 1011 0.48 34.07 12.06
C GLU A 1011 -0.82 34.77 11.65
N SER A 1012 -1.22 34.60 10.39
CA SER A 1012 -2.45 35.21 9.85
C SER A 1012 -3.75 34.66 10.45
N ASP A 1013 -3.68 33.47 11.07
CA ASP A 1013 -4.80 32.86 11.80
C ASP A 1013 -4.99 33.48 13.20
N ILE A 1014 -4.05 34.30 13.70
CA ILE A 1014 -4.26 35.15 14.89
C ILE A 1014 -4.92 36.47 14.45
N LYS A 1015 -6.20 36.41 14.03
CA LYS A 1015 -6.89 37.59 13.48
C LYS A 1015 -6.86 38.80 14.41
N TYR A 1016 -7.18 38.59 15.69
CA TYR A 1016 -7.34 39.63 16.71
C TYR A 1016 -6.77 39.14 18.03
N ILE A 1017 -6.14 40.04 18.79
CA ILE A 1017 -5.70 39.78 20.16
C ILE A 1017 -6.40 40.71 21.15
N TYR A 1018 -6.69 40.17 22.32
CA TYR A 1018 -7.40 40.81 23.41
C TYR A 1018 -6.56 40.75 24.69
N ASP A 1019 -6.87 41.62 25.63
CA ASP A 1019 -6.23 41.67 26.94
C ASP A 1019 -6.31 40.29 27.62
N LYS A 1020 -5.16 39.81 28.14
CA LYS A 1020 -5.05 38.49 28.76
C LYS A 1020 -6.06 38.36 29.91
N TYR A 1021 -6.75 37.21 30.00
CA TYR A 1021 -7.81 36.91 30.99
C TYR A 1021 -9.15 37.66 30.83
N THR A 1022 -9.42 38.35 29.71
CA THR A 1022 -10.66 39.14 29.55
C THR A 1022 -11.79 38.50 28.73
N THR A 1023 -11.50 37.47 27.91
CA THR A 1023 -12.53 36.77 27.11
C THR A 1023 -12.81 35.37 27.66
N ASP A 1024 -14.05 34.91 27.52
CA ASP A 1024 -14.52 33.55 27.81
C ASP A 1024 -14.25 32.56 26.65
N ASN A 1025 -13.42 32.96 25.68
CA ASN A 1025 -13.00 32.11 24.58
C ASN A 1025 -12.22 30.90 25.12
N ILE A 1026 -12.36 29.71 24.51
CA ILE A 1026 -11.67 28.51 24.97
C ILE A 1026 -10.14 28.66 24.92
N ILE A 1027 -9.64 29.46 23.99
CA ILE A 1027 -8.21 29.79 23.80
C ILE A 1027 -7.80 31.09 24.53
N SER A 1028 -8.61 31.52 25.51
CA SER A 1028 -8.22 32.44 26.58
C SER A 1028 -7.60 31.70 27.77
N TYR A 1029 -7.03 32.45 28.71
CA TYR A 1029 -6.70 31.96 30.06
C TYR A 1029 -7.68 32.44 31.14
N ALA A 1030 -8.72 33.21 30.79
CA ALA A 1030 -9.77 33.61 31.73
C ALA A 1030 -10.47 32.38 32.35
N ARG A 1031 -11.37 32.59 33.31
CA ARG A 1031 -12.36 31.58 33.73
C ARG A 1031 -13.72 32.26 33.92
N PRO A 1032 -14.83 31.72 33.38
CA PRO A 1032 -14.95 30.47 32.60
C PRO A 1032 -14.41 30.59 31.17
N ARG A 1033 -14.24 29.44 30.49
CA ARG A 1033 -13.80 29.31 29.09
C ARG A 1033 -14.73 28.36 28.36
N LYS A 1034 -15.53 28.87 27.42
CA LYS A 1034 -16.70 28.15 26.87
C LYS A 1034 -17.08 28.51 25.43
N THR A 1035 -16.47 29.54 24.83
CA THR A 1035 -16.82 30.00 23.47
C THR A 1035 -15.70 29.82 22.45
N THR A 1036 -16.10 29.70 21.19
CA THR A 1036 -15.27 29.89 20.00
C THR A 1036 -16.02 30.81 19.04
N TRP A 1037 -15.28 31.50 18.17
CA TRP A 1037 -15.83 32.52 17.26
C TRP A 1037 -15.92 32.02 15.82
N ASN A 1038 -16.70 32.68 14.97
CA ASN A 1038 -16.96 32.26 13.59
C ASN A 1038 -15.67 32.04 12.78
N TRP A 1039 -14.72 32.96 12.90
CA TRP A 1039 -13.42 32.84 12.23
C TRP A 1039 -12.57 31.68 12.79
N GLN A 1040 -12.74 31.30 14.07
CA GLN A 1040 -12.10 30.12 14.66
C GLN A 1040 -12.76 28.83 14.18
N TRP A 1041 -14.09 28.78 14.02
CA TRP A 1041 -14.80 27.62 13.47
C TRP A 1041 -14.31 27.26 12.06
N VAL A 1042 -13.94 28.27 11.26
CA VAL A 1042 -13.32 28.08 9.94
C VAL A 1042 -11.91 27.49 10.04
N ILE A 1043 -11.12 27.85 11.06
CA ILE A 1043 -9.79 27.26 11.31
C ILE A 1043 -9.90 25.83 11.85
N MET A 1044 -10.77 25.58 12.84
CA MET A 1044 -10.96 24.26 13.44
C MET A 1044 -11.40 23.18 12.43
N ARG A 1045 -12.17 23.57 11.40
CA ARG A 1045 -12.55 22.68 10.28
C ARG A 1045 -11.47 22.55 9.19
N ARG A 1046 -10.39 23.34 9.23
CA ARG A 1046 -9.35 23.40 8.19
C ARG A 1046 -8.38 22.22 8.35
N GLY A 1047 -8.50 21.22 7.47
CA GLY A 1047 -7.66 20.00 7.53
C GLY A 1047 -8.33 18.82 8.23
N LEU A 1048 -9.64 18.91 8.48
CA LEU A 1048 -10.54 17.79 8.78
C LEU A 1048 -11.42 17.50 7.55
#